data_AF-A0A7W8YTB4-F1
#
_entry.id   AF-A0A7W8YTB4-F1
#
_cell.length_a   1.000
_cell.length_b   1.000
_cell.length_c   1.000
_cell.angle_alpha   90.00
_cell.angle_beta   90.00
_cell.angle_gamma   90.00
#
_symmetry.space_group_name_H-M   'P 1'
#
loop_
_entity.id
_entity.type
_entity.pdbx_description
1 polymer ?
#
loop_
_entity_poly.entity_id
_entity_poly.type
_entity_poly.pdbx_seq_one_letter_code
_entity_poly.pdbx_strand_id
1 'polypeptide(L)'
;MTSFLEERIFSMKETNSLTVETHCFHCGDQLPEKPYPADDKQFCCLGCKGVYQILSNHNLSSYYLYNDVPGSSQKQKTLHFDYLDEPGIAAELVDYTDAKVTVITLFIPVIHCSSCIWLLEHLHKINPAIAQSRVDFLKKQVSITFRNQEISLREVVENLSAIGYEPLISLQDMIKKQQTDHSERNLFTKIAVAGFCFGNVMLLSFPDYFGLNSLEQDFKNFFGWINLAFAIPVLLYSARDYFISAWTNLRNGILNLDFPLALGIAVMFIRSAYEIITQTGAGFVDTLCSLVFFLLIGKWMQKRTYHYLSFERDFRSYFPVAVTQLKDGKEKPLPLNELKTGDRILIRSNEIIPADAILLKGEAKLDFSFVTGESIPVEKVLGEIVYAGGRQLHGAIELEVVKPVSQSYLTKLWNNEAFSGERDPIKTFSDTASRHFSIVLVAIALSAGLYWVNTDINKAVAAFTAVLIIACPCALALSSPFTLAAVLSIFDKNKFYLKNTSVIEELARVDTIVFDKTGTITNPEAKGFEFNGKLDPYERQLVFDLARNSGHPLSRELVKWLAETPLFQVEHYMEKVGRGISGCVDGHEVKLGSAAYLGLKAEDQGSVVHILIEKHYCGYFRSAQQWRAGFKPLALKLSQTADLHLLSGDQDHDRNSLTPFFPRVQQLHFRQSPQQKLDYILQLQQNNAKVMMLGDGLNDAGALKQSNLGVAVTDDINNFSPGCDAILDGAAFQKIPQFIKQAKDAVKVIHMSFAISLLYNVVGLFFAVQGLLSPLMAAILMPMSTITIILFTSLTARFYARKNKLL
;
A
#
# COMPACT_ATOMS: atom_id res chain seq x y z
N MET A 1 -19.42 43.83 -19.25
CA MET A 1 -18.48 42.82 -19.77
C MET A 1 -17.79 43.41 -20.99
N THR A 2 -16.91 44.42 -20.78
CA THR A 2 -16.00 45.08 -21.74
C THR A 2 -15.46 46.39 -21.11
N SER A 3 -14.95 46.36 -19.87
CA SER A 3 -14.24 47.52 -19.29
C SER A 3 -13.25 47.16 -18.16
N PHE A 4 -12.91 45.88 -18.00
CA PHE A 4 -12.00 45.41 -16.94
C PHE A 4 -10.72 44.74 -17.50
N LEU A 5 -10.51 44.80 -18.83
CA LEU A 5 -9.40 44.13 -19.52
C LEU A 5 -8.35 45.09 -20.10
N GLU A 6 -8.58 46.41 -20.12
CA GLU A 6 -7.63 47.36 -20.72
C GLU A 6 -6.64 48.01 -19.73
N GLU A 7 -6.88 47.93 -18.41
CA GLU A 7 -6.00 48.56 -17.40
C GLU A 7 -4.79 47.70 -16.96
N ARG A 8 -4.62 46.48 -17.50
CA ARG A 8 -3.44 45.64 -17.22
C ARG A 8 -2.41 45.53 -18.34
N ILE A 9 -2.57 46.29 -19.42
CA ILE A 9 -1.65 46.24 -20.59
C ILE A 9 -0.66 47.42 -20.62
N PHE A 10 -0.76 48.40 -19.72
CA PHE A 10 0.13 49.57 -19.71
C PHE A 10 0.93 49.72 -18.40
N SER A 11 1.66 48.67 -18.00
CA SER A 11 2.73 48.78 -17.00
C SER A 11 3.76 47.65 -17.14
N MET A 12 4.36 47.53 -18.32
CA MET A 12 5.63 46.83 -18.53
C MET A 12 6.52 47.67 -19.44
N LYS A 13 7.03 48.77 -18.89
CA LYS A 13 8.33 49.32 -19.30
C LYS A 13 9.28 49.09 -18.13
N GLU A 14 9.62 47.83 -17.90
CA GLU A 14 10.71 47.47 -17.01
C GLU A 14 12.01 47.50 -17.80
N THR A 15 12.88 48.40 -17.34
CA THR A 15 14.34 48.31 -17.34
C THR A 15 14.93 46.97 -17.80
N ASN A 16 15.60 47.01 -18.95
CA ASN A 16 16.51 45.97 -19.43
C ASN A 16 17.71 45.88 -18.47
N SER A 17 17.56 45.09 -17.40
CA SER A 17 18.70 44.52 -16.68
C SER A 17 18.94 43.15 -17.29
N LEU A 18 20.10 42.96 -17.92
CA LEU A 18 20.57 41.64 -18.37
C LEU A 18 20.80 40.78 -17.12
N THR A 19 19.73 40.19 -16.60
CA THR A 19 19.81 39.12 -15.62
C THR A 19 20.36 37.92 -16.37
N VAL A 20 21.64 37.61 -16.14
CA VAL A 20 22.21 36.35 -16.60
C VAL A 20 21.46 35.27 -15.82
N GLU A 21 20.55 34.55 -16.48
CA GLU A 21 19.92 33.38 -15.89
C GLU A 21 21.04 32.43 -15.45
N THR A 22 21.17 32.19 -14.14
CA THR A 22 22.24 31.36 -13.57
C THR A 22 21.82 29.90 -13.46
N HIS A 23 20.56 29.59 -13.78
CA HIS A 23 19.94 28.29 -13.58
C HIS A 23 19.21 27.85 -14.86
N CYS A 24 19.16 26.53 -15.07
CA CYS A 24 18.51 25.91 -16.20
C CYS A 24 17.00 26.09 -16.13
N PHE A 25 16.42 26.57 -17.23
CA PHE A 25 14.98 26.77 -17.36
C PHE A 25 14.14 25.48 -17.19
N HIS A 26 14.72 24.31 -17.50
CA HIS A 26 13.99 23.04 -17.44
C HIS A 26 14.11 22.30 -16.11
N CYS A 27 15.26 22.33 -15.43
CA CYS A 27 15.49 21.50 -14.24
C CYS A 27 15.90 22.29 -12.98
N GLY A 28 16.16 23.59 -13.12
CA GLY A 28 16.59 24.46 -12.02
C GLY A 28 18.06 24.34 -11.60
N ASP A 29 18.86 23.46 -12.23
CA ASP A 29 20.30 23.31 -11.92
C ASP A 29 21.15 24.47 -12.44
N GLN A 30 22.32 24.70 -11.85
CA GLN A 30 23.26 25.71 -12.35
C GLN A 30 23.69 25.44 -13.80
N LEU A 31 23.79 26.51 -14.59
CA LEU A 31 24.24 26.40 -15.97
C LEU A 31 25.75 26.13 -16.06
N PRO A 32 26.20 25.26 -16.98
CA PRO A 32 27.62 25.08 -17.26
C PRO A 32 28.21 26.34 -17.93
N GLU A 33 29.55 26.48 -17.94
CA GLU A 33 30.25 27.61 -18.58
C GLU A 33 29.84 27.88 -20.04
N LYS A 34 29.34 26.84 -20.74
CA LYS A 34 28.72 26.93 -22.07
C LYS A 34 27.29 26.37 -22.03
N PRO A 35 26.26 27.19 -21.79
CA PRO A 35 24.87 26.74 -21.75
C PRO A 35 24.34 26.41 -23.15
N TYR A 36 23.30 25.58 -23.22
CA TYR A 36 22.61 25.25 -24.46
C TYR A 36 21.39 26.15 -24.65
N PRO A 37 21.32 27.03 -25.67
CA PRO A 37 20.18 27.95 -25.85
C PRO A 37 19.04 27.35 -26.71
N ALA A 38 17.79 27.69 -26.39
CA ALA A 38 16.59 27.53 -27.24
C ALA A 38 15.46 28.49 -26.81
N ASP A 39 14.75 29.12 -27.76
CA ASP A 39 13.64 30.09 -27.55
C ASP A 39 13.89 31.09 -26.40
N ASP A 40 15.00 31.84 -26.46
CA ASP A 40 15.47 32.82 -25.45
C ASP A 40 15.70 32.26 -24.03
N LYS A 41 15.82 30.93 -23.87
CA LYS A 41 16.09 30.26 -22.59
C LYS A 41 17.38 29.45 -22.62
N GLN A 42 17.97 29.26 -21.44
CA GLN A 42 19.23 28.52 -21.27
C GLN A 42 19.04 27.16 -20.56
N PHE A 43 19.73 26.13 -21.06
CA PHE A 43 19.63 24.76 -20.55
C PHE A 43 21.01 24.19 -20.14
N CYS A 44 21.04 23.38 -19.07
CA CYS A 44 22.26 22.77 -18.54
C CYS A 44 22.81 21.62 -19.40
N CYS A 45 21.94 20.93 -20.16
CA CYS A 45 22.32 19.81 -21.02
C CYS A 45 21.42 19.69 -22.25
N LEU A 46 21.86 18.91 -23.25
CA LEU A 46 21.06 18.59 -24.45
C LEU A 46 19.73 17.91 -24.12
N GLY A 47 19.65 17.13 -23.04
CA GLY A 47 18.41 16.49 -22.57
C GLY A 47 17.37 17.51 -22.14
N CYS A 48 17.74 18.46 -21.29
CA CYS A 48 16.86 19.55 -20.85
C CYS A 48 16.36 20.40 -22.03
N LYS A 49 17.26 20.72 -22.97
CA LYS A 49 16.91 21.41 -24.22
C LYS A 49 15.94 20.58 -25.07
N GLY A 50 16.20 19.28 -25.23
CA GLY A 50 15.37 18.37 -26.00
C GLY A 50 13.95 18.27 -25.44
N VAL A 51 13.80 18.06 -24.13
CA VAL A 51 12.48 18.00 -23.48
C VAL A 51 11.74 19.33 -23.63
N TYR A 52 12.43 20.47 -23.48
CA TYR A 52 11.83 21.78 -23.71
C TYR A 52 11.31 21.96 -25.14
N GLN A 53 12.13 21.69 -26.15
CA GLN A 53 11.74 21.84 -27.55
C GLN A 53 10.59 20.92 -27.92
N ILE A 54 10.59 19.69 -27.41
CA ILE A 54 9.52 18.73 -27.60
C ILE A 54 8.20 19.26 -27.00
N LEU A 55 8.21 19.79 -25.78
CA LEU A 55 7.00 20.35 -25.13
C LEU A 55 6.53 21.65 -25.81
N SER A 56 7.45 22.52 -26.22
CA SER A 56 7.17 23.79 -26.90
C SER A 56 6.51 23.55 -28.27
N ASN A 57 7.07 22.64 -29.07
CA ASN A 57 6.57 22.32 -30.42
C ASN A 57 5.18 21.69 -30.44
N HIS A 58 4.66 21.22 -29.30
CA HIS A 58 3.37 20.56 -29.19
C HIS A 58 2.35 21.34 -28.34
N ASN A 59 2.55 22.64 -28.13
CA ASN A 59 1.67 23.52 -27.34
C ASN A 59 1.46 23.03 -25.88
N LEU A 60 2.43 22.29 -25.33
CA LEU A 60 2.43 21.83 -23.94
C LEU A 60 3.27 22.74 -23.03
N SER A 61 3.52 23.97 -23.45
CA SER A 61 4.28 24.98 -22.70
C SER A 61 3.66 25.32 -21.34
N SER A 62 2.36 25.04 -21.16
CA SER A 62 1.66 25.13 -19.86
C SER A 62 2.29 24.28 -18.76
N TYR A 63 3.06 23.25 -19.12
CA TYR A 63 3.86 22.45 -18.19
C TYR A 63 4.79 23.30 -17.31
N TYR A 64 5.35 24.38 -17.85
CA TYR A 64 6.24 25.30 -17.15
C TYR A 64 5.50 26.37 -16.35
N LEU A 65 4.19 26.53 -16.55
CA LEU A 65 3.35 27.49 -15.83
C LEU A 65 2.71 26.89 -14.58
N TYR A 66 2.49 25.57 -14.56
CA TYR A 66 1.78 24.88 -13.48
C TYR A 66 2.68 24.09 -12.52
N ASN A 67 3.97 24.02 -12.79
CA ASN A 67 4.95 23.37 -11.92
C ASN A 67 5.95 24.41 -11.43
N ASP A 68 6.08 24.55 -10.11
CA ASP A 68 7.04 25.48 -9.48
C ASP A 68 8.50 25.04 -9.71
N VAL A 69 8.72 23.75 -10.01
CA VAL A 69 10.03 23.17 -10.36
C VAL A 69 9.84 22.17 -11.52
N PRO A 70 9.71 22.63 -12.77
CA PRO A 70 9.68 21.73 -13.91
C PRO A 70 10.98 20.92 -13.90
N GLY A 71 10.90 19.64 -14.28
CA GLY A 71 12.07 18.80 -14.57
C GLY A 71 13.11 18.69 -13.44
N SER A 72 12.69 18.74 -12.17
CA SER A 72 13.60 18.60 -11.02
C SER A 72 14.58 17.45 -11.22
N SER A 73 15.85 17.83 -11.40
CA SER A 73 16.99 16.91 -11.52
C SER A 73 17.08 16.10 -10.24
N GLN A 74 16.83 14.79 -10.32
CA GLN A 74 17.39 13.89 -9.31
C GLN A 74 18.90 13.93 -9.56
N LYS A 75 19.61 14.77 -8.78
CA LYS A 75 21.08 14.83 -8.75
C LYS A 75 21.60 13.42 -8.99
N GLN A 76 22.37 13.22 -10.06
CA GLN A 76 22.94 11.94 -10.47
C GLN A 76 23.40 11.14 -9.24
N LYS A 77 22.52 10.30 -8.69
CA LYS A 77 22.97 9.09 -8.04
C LYS A 77 23.53 8.29 -9.20
N THR A 78 24.79 7.90 -9.12
CA THR A 78 25.34 6.85 -9.96
C THR A 78 24.47 5.61 -9.76
N LEU A 79 23.43 5.48 -10.57
CA LEU A 79 22.53 4.34 -10.57
C LEU A 79 23.23 3.26 -11.38
N HIS A 80 23.69 2.23 -10.68
CA HIS A 80 24.44 1.13 -11.27
C HIS A 80 23.46 0.11 -11.87
N PHE A 81 23.10 0.31 -13.14
CA PHE A 81 22.28 -0.63 -13.91
C PHE A 81 23.10 -1.72 -14.62
N ASP A 82 24.38 -1.88 -14.25
CA ASP A 82 25.32 -2.85 -14.86
C ASP A 82 24.82 -4.30 -14.83
N TYR A 83 23.95 -4.63 -13.87
CA TYR A 83 23.33 -5.95 -13.76
C TYR A 83 22.36 -6.27 -14.91
N LEU A 84 21.84 -5.26 -15.62
CA LEU A 84 20.96 -5.46 -16.78
C LEU A 84 21.71 -5.97 -18.03
N ASP A 85 23.05 -5.96 -18.00
CA ASP A 85 23.89 -6.52 -19.06
C ASP A 85 24.04 -8.05 -18.95
N GLU A 86 23.72 -8.65 -17.78
CA GLU A 86 23.75 -10.10 -17.62
C GLU A 86 22.55 -10.76 -18.31
N PRO A 87 22.78 -11.70 -19.25
CA PRO A 87 21.70 -12.30 -20.05
C PRO A 87 20.62 -13.00 -19.23
N GLY A 88 20.99 -13.61 -18.10
CA GLY A 88 20.05 -14.28 -17.20
C GLY A 88 19.06 -13.31 -16.57
N ILE A 89 19.54 -12.15 -16.10
CA ILE A 89 18.70 -11.13 -15.47
C ILE A 89 17.84 -10.41 -16.53
N ALA A 90 18.43 -10.08 -17.68
CA ALA A 90 17.71 -9.45 -18.78
C ALA A 90 16.57 -10.34 -19.30
N ALA A 91 16.80 -11.65 -19.42
CA ALA A 91 15.78 -12.60 -19.88
C ALA A 91 14.60 -12.73 -18.91
N GLU A 92 14.82 -12.61 -17.60
CA GLU A 92 13.75 -12.64 -16.59
C GLU A 92 12.89 -11.37 -16.60
N LEU A 93 13.41 -10.24 -17.07
CA LEU A 93 12.73 -8.94 -17.07
C LEU A 93 11.97 -8.63 -18.36
N VAL A 94 12.31 -9.30 -19.45
CA VAL A 94 11.76 -9.06 -20.78
C VAL A 94 10.45 -9.82 -20.97
N ASP A 95 9.43 -9.15 -21.51
CA ASP A 95 8.15 -9.80 -21.83
C ASP A 95 8.26 -10.68 -23.08
N TYR A 96 9.05 -10.24 -24.06
CA TYR A 96 9.27 -10.92 -25.34
C TYR A 96 10.53 -10.43 -26.06
N THR A 97 11.32 -11.34 -26.65
CA THR A 97 12.45 -11.01 -27.53
C THR A 97 12.37 -11.83 -28.81
N ASP A 98 12.57 -11.16 -29.94
CA ASP A 98 12.81 -11.76 -31.26
C ASP A 98 14.16 -11.26 -31.84
N ALA A 99 14.56 -11.73 -33.01
CA ALA A 99 15.84 -11.44 -33.67
C ALA A 99 16.11 -9.94 -33.94
N LYS A 100 15.09 -9.09 -33.91
CA LYS A 100 15.20 -7.64 -34.19
C LYS A 100 14.69 -6.73 -33.07
N VAL A 101 13.82 -7.22 -32.19
CA VAL A 101 13.03 -6.38 -31.28
C VAL A 101 12.87 -7.06 -29.93
N THR A 102 12.93 -6.27 -28.87
CA THR A 102 12.65 -6.69 -27.50
C THR A 102 11.55 -5.81 -26.90
N VAL A 103 10.62 -6.44 -26.18
CA VAL A 103 9.49 -5.80 -25.50
C VAL A 103 9.67 -5.97 -24.00
N ILE A 104 9.59 -4.86 -23.28
CA ILE A 104 9.65 -4.85 -21.82
C ILE A 104 8.55 -3.97 -21.23
N THR A 105 7.98 -4.39 -20.11
CA THR A 105 7.04 -3.59 -19.33
C THR A 105 7.66 -3.20 -17.99
N LEU A 106 7.86 -1.91 -17.78
CA LEU A 106 8.48 -1.36 -16.59
C LEU A 106 7.46 -0.59 -15.75
N PHE A 107 7.50 -0.74 -14.43
CA PHE A 107 6.70 0.06 -13.51
C PHE A 107 7.42 1.37 -13.16
N ILE A 108 6.75 2.51 -13.35
CA ILE A 108 7.30 3.85 -13.15
C ILE A 108 6.42 4.60 -12.13
N PRO A 109 6.80 4.66 -10.85
CA PRO A 109 5.97 5.22 -9.79
C PRO A 109 5.66 6.72 -9.97
N VAL A 110 6.54 7.42 -10.70
CA VAL A 110 6.52 8.88 -10.91
C VAL A 110 5.47 9.31 -11.93
N ILE A 111 4.79 8.40 -12.64
CA ILE A 111 3.70 8.80 -13.57
C ILE A 111 2.53 9.41 -12.77
N HIS A 112 2.24 10.70 -12.98
CA HIS A 112 1.22 11.44 -12.22
C HIS A 112 0.37 12.42 -13.04
N CYS A 113 0.77 12.80 -14.26
CA CYS A 113 0.01 13.74 -15.10
C CYS A 113 -0.06 13.31 -16.57
N SER A 114 -0.91 13.99 -17.35
CA SER A 114 -1.05 13.76 -18.80
C SER A 114 0.23 14.07 -19.59
N SER A 115 1.07 14.98 -19.09
CA SER A 115 2.39 15.25 -19.67
C SER A 115 3.35 14.08 -19.52
N CYS A 116 3.28 13.32 -18.40
CA CYS A 116 4.04 12.08 -18.22
C CYS A 116 3.68 11.04 -19.29
N ILE A 117 2.37 10.87 -19.52
CA ILE A 117 1.84 9.94 -20.53
C ILE A 117 2.41 10.32 -21.90
N TRP A 118 2.24 11.58 -22.28
CA TRP A 118 2.65 12.04 -23.59
C TRP A 118 4.16 11.88 -23.82
N LEU A 119 5.00 12.24 -22.84
CA LEU A 119 6.46 12.11 -22.95
C LEU A 119 6.88 10.64 -23.10
N LEU A 120 6.37 9.77 -22.22
CA LEU A 120 6.72 8.35 -22.21
C LEU A 120 6.20 7.60 -23.44
N GLU A 121 5.05 7.97 -24.02
CA GLU A 121 4.59 7.39 -25.29
C GLU A 121 5.42 7.86 -26.50
N HIS A 122 6.15 8.96 -26.35
CA HIS A 122 7.00 9.54 -27.40
C HIS A 122 8.50 9.29 -27.19
N LEU A 123 8.89 8.26 -26.43
CA LEU A 123 10.29 7.88 -26.25
C LEU A 123 11.04 7.64 -27.57
N HIS A 124 10.35 7.20 -28.62
CA HIS A 124 10.91 7.05 -29.98
C HIS A 124 11.44 8.36 -30.59
N LYS A 125 10.96 9.53 -30.13
CA LYS A 125 11.49 10.85 -30.54
C LYS A 125 12.76 11.23 -29.79
N ILE A 126 12.98 10.64 -28.61
CA ILE A 126 14.15 10.87 -27.76
C ILE A 126 15.27 9.90 -28.17
N ASN A 127 14.93 8.64 -28.43
CA ASN A 127 15.85 7.64 -28.94
C ASN A 127 15.23 6.87 -30.12
N PRO A 128 15.76 7.00 -31.35
CA PRO A 128 15.19 6.35 -32.54
C PRO A 128 15.29 4.82 -32.52
N ALA A 129 16.10 4.22 -31.64
CA ALA A 129 16.17 2.78 -31.44
C ALA A 129 14.91 2.21 -30.73
N ILE A 130 14.10 3.07 -30.10
CA ILE A 130 12.81 2.72 -29.53
C ILE A 130 11.74 2.77 -30.64
N ALA A 131 11.17 1.63 -30.97
CA ALA A 131 10.16 1.51 -32.03
C ALA A 131 8.78 1.97 -31.56
N GLN A 132 8.40 1.63 -30.34
CA GLN A 132 7.11 1.98 -29.76
C GLN A 132 7.21 2.08 -28.24
N SER A 133 6.44 2.98 -27.65
CA SER A 133 6.23 3.04 -26.21
C SER A 133 4.76 3.32 -25.91
N ARG A 134 4.20 2.63 -24.92
CA ARG A 134 2.79 2.77 -24.52
C ARG A 134 2.67 2.83 -23.01
N VAL A 135 1.90 3.79 -22.50
CA VAL A 135 1.72 3.98 -21.06
C VAL A 135 0.36 3.45 -20.61
N ASP A 136 0.37 2.61 -19.57
CA ASP A 136 -0.81 2.32 -18.76
C ASP A 136 -0.78 3.22 -17.52
N PHE A 137 -1.50 4.34 -17.60
CA PHE A 137 -1.53 5.35 -16.53
C PHE A 137 -2.08 4.81 -15.21
N LEU A 138 -3.09 3.93 -15.26
CA LEU A 138 -3.72 3.38 -14.06
C LEU A 138 -2.79 2.42 -13.33
N LYS A 139 -2.00 1.65 -14.07
CA LYS A 139 -1.00 0.73 -13.50
C LYS A 139 0.36 1.37 -13.29
N LYS A 140 0.55 2.63 -13.73
CA LYS A 140 1.84 3.32 -13.78
C LYS A 140 2.92 2.47 -14.47
N GLN A 141 2.57 1.83 -15.57
CA GLN A 141 3.47 0.98 -16.35
C GLN A 141 3.74 1.59 -17.72
N VAL A 142 4.95 1.41 -18.24
CA VAL A 142 5.29 1.70 -19.63
C VAL A 142 5.73 0.40 -20.31
N SER A 143 5.13 0.09 -21.45
CA SER A 143 5.56 -1.00 -22.32
C SER A 143 6.39 -0.42 -23.46
N ILE A 144 7.64 -0.82 -23.55
CA ILE A 144 8.64 -0.30 -24.48
C ILE A 144 9.08 -1.42 -25.41
N THR A 145 8.99 -1.13 -26.71
CA THR A 145 9.45 -1.98 -27.80
C THR A 145 10.68 -1.32 -28.41
N PHE A 146 11.85 -1.94 -28.28
CA PHE A 146 13.11 -1.39 -28.78
C PHE A 146 13.89 -2.39 -29.63
N ARG A 147 14.77 -1.88 -30.50
CA ARG A 147 15.60 -2.70 -31.39
C ARG A 147 16.84 -3.18 -30.64
N ASN A 148 16.88 -4.46 -30.32
CA ASN A 148 17.94 -5.07 -29.50
C ASN A 148 19.34 -5.08 -30.13
N GLN A 149 19.46 -4.77 -31.42
CA GLN A 149 20.75 -4.59 -32.11
C GLN A 149 21.28 -3.15 -32.02
N GLU A 150 20.41 -2.18 -31.73
CA GLU A 150 20.74 -0.74 -31.71
C GLU A 150 20.83 -0.18 -30.28
N ILE A 151 20.10 -0.77 -29.33
CA ILE A 151 20.11 -0.35 -27.92
C ILE A 151 19.95 -1.56 -26.98
N SER A 152 20.72 -1.56 -25.89
CA SER A 152 20.64 -2.55 -24.82
C SER A 152 19.51 -2.25 -23.82
N LEU A 153 19.09 -3.26 -23.05
CA LEU A 153 18.10 -3.08 -21.99
C LEU A 153 18.56 -2.06 -20.93
N ARG A 154 19.85 -2.10 -20.57
CA ARG A 154 20.49 -1.16 -19.68
C ARG A 154 20.34 0.28 -20.17
N GLU A 155 20.71 0.54 -21.43
CA GLU A 155 20.61 1.88 -22.02
C GLU A 155 19.16 2.39 -22.11
N VAL A 156 18.17 1.50 -22.30
CA VAL A 156 16.75 1.87 -22.23
C VAL A 156 16.39 2.38 -20.83
N VAL A 157 16.82 1.69 -19.78
CA VAL A 157 16.56 2.05 -18.38
C VAL A 157 17.32 3.33 -17.97
N GLU A 158 18.57 3.46 -18.38
CA GLU A 158 19.37 4.67 -18.17
C GLU A 158 18.72 5.89 -18.85
N ASN A 159 18.22 5.73 -20.08
CA ASN A 159 17.52 6.81 -20.79
C ASN A 159 16.23 7.23 -20.07
N LEU A 160 15.45 6.28 -19.53
CA LEU A 160 14.27 6.57 -18.72
C LEU A 160 14.63 7.32 -17.42
N SER A 161 15.69 6.88 -16.74
CA SER A 161 16.17 7.51 -15.52
C SER A 161 16.67 8.93 -15.78
N ALA A 162 17.36 9.16 -16.91
CA ALA A 162 17.89 10.46 -17.30
C ALA A 162 16.80 11.51 -17.58
N ILE A 163 15.61 11.08 -18.03
CA ILE A 163 14.45 11.97 -18.22
C ILE A 163 13.57 12.10 -16.97
N GLY A 164 14.00 11.56 -15.82
CA GLY A 164 13.32 11.66 -14.53
C GLY A 164 12.25 10.60 -14.28
N TYR A 165 12.22 9.51 -15.05
CA TYR A 165 11.25 8.42 -14.95
C TYR A 165 11.95 7.09 -14.62
N GLU A 166 12.69 7.06 -13.52
CA GLU A 166 13.37 5.85 -13.03
C GLU A 166 12.36 4.70 -12.81
N PRO A 167 12.54 3.55 -13.48
CA PRO A 167 11.69 2.39 -13.29
C PRO A 167 12.07 1.62 -12.02
N LEU A 168 11.07 1.16 -11.26
CA LEU A 168 11.30 0.19 -10.19
C LEU A 168 11.31 -1.21 -10.80
N ILE A 169 12.49 -1.82 -10.84
CA ILE A 169 12.70 -3.16 -11.40
C ILE A 169 12.63 -4.19 -10.26
N SER A 170 11.56 -4.98 -10.22
CA SER A 170 11.38 -6.08 -9.26
C SER A 170 11.10 -7.38 -10.02
N LEU A 171 11.89 -8.44 -9.77
CA LEU A 171 11.78 -9.71 -10.50
C LEU A 171 10.50 -10.51 -10.15
N GLN A 172 9.79 -10.16 -9.07
CA GLN A 172 8.67 -10.97 -8.56
C GLN A 172 7.28 -10.50 -9.02
N ASP A 173 7.14 -9.26 -9.49
CA ASP A 173 5.85 -8.75 -9.99
C ASP A 173 5.34 -9.54 -11.22
N MET A 174 6.24 -10.21 -11.96
CA MET A 174 5.89 -11.03 -13.13
C MET A 174 5.29 -12.40 -12.76
N ILE A 175 5.74 -13.05 -11.67
CA ILE A 175 5.26 -14.37 -11.24
C ILE A 175 3.80 -14.29 -10.76
N LYS A 176 3.46 -13.24 -9.99
CA LYS A 176 2.06 -12.98 -9.58
C LYS A 176 1.17 -12.68 -10.80
N LYS A 177 1.66 -11.92 -11.77
CA LYS A 177 0.94 -11.54 -13.00
C LYS A 177 0.55 -12.76 -13.84
N GLN A 178 1.45 -13.75 -14.01
CA GLN A 178 1.15 -14.99 -14.74
C GLN A 178 0.07 -15.86 -14.07
N GLN A 179 0.06 -15.97 -12.74
CA GLN A 179 -0.94 -16.75 -12.01
C GLN A 179 -2.33 -16.09 -12.02
N THR A 180 -2.39 -14.75 -11.91
CA THR A 180 -3.66 -14.00 -11.98
C THR A 180 -4.30 -14.05 -13.37
N ASP A 181 -3.51 -13.94 -14.43
CA ASP A 181 -4.02 -13.86 -15.81
C ASP A 181 -4.70 -15.18 -16.24
N HIS A 182 -4.17 -16.33 -15.82
CA HIS A 182 -4.80 -17.63 -16.07
C HIS A 182 -6.13 -17.83 -15.33
N SER A 183 -6.24 -17.35 -14.09
CA SER A 183 -7.46 -17.45 -13.26
C SER A 183 -8.57 -16.54 -13.76
N GLU A 184 -8.23 -15.32 -14.22
CA GLU A 184 -9.19 -14.36 -14.77
C GLU A 184 -9.72 -14.79 -16.15
N ARG A 185 -8.85 -15.26 -17.05
CA ARG A 185 -9.27 -15.74 -18.38
C ARG A 185 -10.29 -16.87 -18.30
N ASN A 186 -10.11 -17.82 -17.36
CA ASN A 186 -11.05 -18.93 -17.15
C ASN A 186 -12.42 -18.47 -16.61
N LEU A 187 -12.47 -17.37 -15.84
CA LEU A 187 -13.75 -16.83 -15.37
C LEU A 187 -14.50 -16.12 -16.51
N PHE A 188 -13.79 -15.36 -17.35
CA PHE A 188 -14.39 -14.68 -18.50
C PHE A 188 -15.00 -15.66 -19.51
N THR A 189 -14.35 -16.78 -19.79
CA THR A 189 -14.91 -17.80 -20.69
C THR A 189 -16.20 -18.40 -20.13
N LYS A 190 -16.27 -18.68 -18.83
CA LYS A 190 -17.50 -19.16 -18.17
C LYS A 190 -18.64 -18.15 -18.25
N ILE A 191 -18.35 -16.85 -18.09
CA ILE A 191 -19.33 -15.75 -18.23
C ILE A 191 -19.83 -15.68 -19.67
N ALA A 192 -18.93 -15.76 -20.66
CA ALA A 192 -19.29 -15.70 -22.07
C ALA A 192 -20.22 -16.87 -22.46
N VAL A 193 -19.89 -18.09 -22.04
CA VAL A 193 -20.74 -19.28 -22.28
C VAL A 193 -22.11 -19.12 -21.61
N ALA A 194 -22.14 -18.69 -20.35
CA ALA A 194 -23.40 -18.49 -19.62
C ALA A 194 -24.27 -17.39 -20.25
N GLY A 195 -23.66 -16.28 -20.66
CA GLY A 195 -24.35 -15.16 -21.32
C GLY A 195 -24.87 -15.52 -22.70
N PHE A 196 -24.09 -16.27 -23.49
CA PHE A 196 -24.53 -16.78 -24.79
C PHE A 196 -25.74 -17.71 -24.64
N CYS A 197 -25.68 -18.68 -23.73
CA CYS A 197 -26.79 -19.61 -23.50
C CYS A 197 -28.02 -18.88 -22.96
N PHE A 198 -27.83 -17.99 -21.98
CA PHE A 198 -28.92 -17.16 -21.44
C PHE A 198 -29.62 -16.34 -22.51
N GLY A 199 -28.87 -15.61 -23.34
CA GLY A 199 -29.45 -14.77 -24.40
C GLY A 199 -30.28 -15.57 -25.41
N ASN A 200 -29.77 -16.75 -25.84
CA ASN A 200 -30.50 -17.62 -26.76
C ASN A 200 -31.74 -18.24 -26.11
N VAL A 201 -31.61 -18.77 -24.88
CA VAL A 201 -32.75 -19.37 -24.16
C VAL A 201 -33.84 -18.33 -23.91
N MET A 202 -33.48 -17.10 -23.54
CA MET A 202 -34.45 -16.03 -23.32
C MET A 202 -35.19 -15.67 -24.62
N LEU A 203 -34.47 -15.60 -25.74
CA LEU A 203 -35.07 -15.36 -27.06
C LEU A 203 -36.01 -16.49 -27.49
N LEU A 204 -35.63 -17.75 -27.25
CA LEU A 204 -36.43 -18.93 -27.59
C LEU A 204 -37.62 -19.15 -26.64
N SER A 205 -37.55 -18.65 -25.41
CA SER A 205 -38.65 -18.69 -24.43
C SER A 205 -39.63 -17.51 -24.61
N PHE A 206 -39.32 -16.54 -25.47
CA PHE A 206 -40.13 -15.34 -25.70
C PHE A 206 -41.58 -15.65 -26.17
N PRO A 207 -41.83 -16.61 -27.09
CA PRO A 207 -43.20 -16.95 -27.52
C PRO A 207 -44.11 -17.41 -26.37
N ASP A 208 -43.55 -18.13 -25.38
CA ASP A 208 -44.30 -18.63 -24.23
C ASP A 208 -44.79 -17.51 -23.30
N TYR A 209 -44.08 -16.38 -23.23
CA TYR A 209 -44.47 -15.23 -22.39
C TYR A 209 -45.62 -14.41 -23.01
N PHE A 210 -45.77 -14.42 -24.34
CA PHE A 210 -46.74 -13.60 -25.05
C PHE A 210 -47.97 -14.35 -25.58
N GLY A 211 -48.04 -15.67 -25.35
CA GLY A 211 -49.28 -16.46 -25.51
C GLY A 211 -49.79 -16.49 -26.95
N LEU A 212 -48.91 -16.83 -27.90
CA LEU A 212 -49.28 -16.97 -29.30
C LEU A 212 -49.97 -18.36 -29.56
N ASN A 213 -50.71 -18.49 -30.67
CA ASN A 213 -51.81 -19.44 -30.89
C ASN A 213 -51.42 -20.92 -31.18
N SER A 214 -52.44 -21.80 -31.20
CA SER A 214 -52.42 -23.28 -31.36
C SER A 214 -51.62 -23.93 -32.51
N LEU A 215 -51.06 -23.17 -33.47
CA LEU A 215 -50.10 -23.68 -34.47
C LEU A 215 -48.67 -23.86 -33.88
N GLU A 216 -48.47 -23.46 -32.62
CA GLU A 216 -47.16 -23.32 -31.99
C GLU A 216 -46.80 -24.43 -31.00
N GLN A 217 -47.66 -25.44 -30.79
CA GLN A 217 -47.38 -26.51 -29.82
C GLN A 217 -46.13 -27.34 -30.20
N ASP A 218 -45.93 -27.59 -31.49
CA ASP A 218 -44.73 -28.27 -32.00
C ASP A 218 -43.49 -27.40 -31.89
N PHE A 219 -43.61 -26.09 -32.13
CA PHE A 219 -42.51 -25.13 -31.96
C PHE A 219 -42.12 -24.97 -30.49
N LYS A 220 -43.10 -24.93 -29.59
CA LYS A 220 -42.89 -24.89 -28.14
C LYS A 220 -42.11 -26.10 -27.65
N ASN A 221 -42.50 -27.31 -28.10
CA ASN A 221 -41.77 -28.54 -27.79
C ASN A 221 -40.34 -28.52 -28.35
N PHE A 222 -40.18 -28.10 -29.60
CA PHE A 222 -38.87 -27.99 -30.24
C PHE A 222 -37.95 -27.00 -29.52
N PHE A 223 -38.45 -25.81 -29.18
CA PHE A 223 -37.70 -24.81 -28.42
C PHE A 223 -37.41 -25.26 -26.99
N GLY A 224 -38.31 -26.01 -26.35
CA GLY A 224 -38.07 -26.64 -25.05
C GLY A 224 -36.84 -27.55 -25.05
N TRP A 225 -36.71 -28.44 -26.04
CA TRP A 225 -35.53 -29.31 -26.19
C TRP A 225 -34.25 -28.52 -26.47
N ILE A 226 -34.32 -27.48 -27.29
CA ILE A 226 -33.17 -26.60 -27.54
C ILE A 226 -32.77 -25.85 -26.27
N ASN A 227 -33.73 -25.34 -25.51
CA ASN A 227 -33.48 -24.68 -24.23
C ASN A 227 -32.77 -25.63 -23.28
N LEU A 228 -33.24 -26.88 -23.17
CA LEU A 228 -32.58 -27.91 -22.37
C LEU A 228 -31.14 -28.19 -22.82
N ALA A 229 -30.90 -28.25 -24.14
CA ALA A 229 -29.55 -28.41 -24.69
C ALA A 229 -28.63 -27.24 -24.31
N PHE A 230 -29.13 -26.00 -24.30
CA PHE A 230 -28.37 -24.83 -23.84
C PHE A 230 -28.14 -24.81 -22.32
N ALA A 231 -29.02 -25.42 -21.52
CA ALA A 231 -28.82 -25.51 -20.06
C ALA A 231 -27.65 -26.41 -19.66
N ILE A 232 -27.36 -27.46 -20.45
CA ILE A 232 -26.30 -28.43 -20.15
C ILE A 232 -24.90 -27.78 -20.02
N PRO A 233 -24.40 -26.99 -20.98
CA PRO A 233 -23.10 -26.32 -20.84
C PRO A 233 -23.09 -25.32 -19.68
N VAL A 234 -24.22 -24.64 -19.42
CA VAL A 234 -24.32 -23.73 -18.27
C VAL A 234 -24.17 -24.49 -16.95
N LEU A 235 -24.84 -25.65 -16.81
CA LEU A 235 -24.78 -26.48 -15.62
C LEU A 235 -23.40 -27.13 -15.40
N LEU A 236 -22.87 -27.79 -16.44
CA LEU A 236 -21.68 -28.64 -16.32
C LEU A 236 -20.36 -27.86 -16.41
N TYR A 237 -20.34 -26.71 -17.10
CA TYR A 237 -19.15 -25.89 -17.27
C TYR A 237 -19.20 -24.61 -16.45
N SER A 238 -20.21 -23.76 -16.66
CA SER A 238 -20.29 -22.44 -16.02
C SER A 238 -20.59 -22.53 -14.51
N ALA A 239 -21.49 -23.41 -14.08
CA ALA A 239 -21.87 -23.59 -12.67
C ALA A 239 -20.99 -24.57 -11.89
N ARG A 240 -20.03 -25.25 -12.55
CA ARG A 240 -19.20 -26.32 -11.97
C ARG A 240 -18.52 -25.93 -10.66
N ASP A 241 -18.01 -24.71 -10.57
CA ASP A 241 -17.26 -24.23 -9.39
C ASP A 241 -18.16 -24.18 -8.15
N TYR A 242 -19.45 -23.86 -8.30
CA TYR A 242 -20.39 -23.83 -7.18
C TYR A 242 -20.67 -25.24 -6.64
N PHE A 243 -20.81 -26.23 -7.53
CA PHE A 243 -20.97 -27.63 -7.12
C PHE A 243 -19.73 -28.20 -6.41
N ILE A 244 -18.54 -27.93 -6.95
CA ILE A 244 -17.28 -28.37 -6.32
C ILE A 244 -17.11 -27.72 -4.95
N SER A 245 -17.35 -26.40 -4.86
CA SER A 245 -17.25 -25.67 -3.60
C SER A 245 -18.26 -26.19 -2.57
N ALA A 246 -19.53 -26.33 -2.96
CA ALA A 246 -20.59 -26.86 -2.09
C ALA A 246 -20.26 -28.26 -1.55
N TRP A 247 -19.79 -29.17 -2.42
CA TRP A 247 -19.43 -30.54 -2.03
C TRP A 247 -18.23 -30.57 -1.08
N THR A 248 -17.20 -29.78 -1.38
CA THR A 248 -15.97 -29.72 -0.58
C THR A 248 -16.25 -29.15 0.82
N ASN A 249 -17.01 -28.06 0.89
CA ASN A 249 -17.35 -27.43 2.16
C ASN A 249 -18.27 -28.31 3.01
N LEU A 250 -19.24 -28.99 2.38
CA LEU A 250 -20.10 -29.95 3.06
C LEU A 250 -19.29 -31.11 3.66
N ARG A 251 -18.34 -31.66 2.90
CA ARG A 251 -17.45 -32.73 3.39
C ARG A 251 -16.60 -32.28 4.58
N ASN A 252 -16.26 -31.00 4.65
CA ASN A 252 -15.50 -30.40 5.74
C ASN A 252 -16.40 -29.92 6.90
N GLY A 253 -17.71 -30.20 6.88
CA GLY A 253 -18.65 -29.81 7.94
C GLY A 253 -19.00 -28.31 7.96
N ILE A 254 -18.72 -27.58 6.88
CA ILE A 254 -18.97 -26.15 6.74
C ILE A 254 -20.09 -25.95 5.71
N LEU A 255 -21.23 -25.43 6.15
CA LEU A 255 -22.31 -25.00 5.25
C LEU A 255 -22.11 -23.53 4.90
N ASN A 256 -21.74 -23.24 3.66
CA ASN A 256 -21.55 -21.88 3.15
C ASN A 256 -22.67 -21.49 2.16
N LEU A 257 -22.54 -20.33 1.51
CA LEU A 257 -23.53 -19.83 0.53
C LEU A 257 -23.60 -20.66 -0.75
N ASP A 258 -22.54 -21.39 -1.08
CA ASP A 258 -22.49 -22.19 -2.30
C ASP A 258 -23.43 -23.39 -2.23
N PHE A 259 -23.74 -23.89 -1.03
CA PHE A 259 -24.60 -25.07 -0.85
C PHE A 259 -26.06 -24.83 -1.26
N PRO A 260 -26.80 -23.85 -0.70
CA PRO A 260 -28.16 -23.55 -1.16
C PRO A 260 -28.21 -23.17 -2.64
N LEU A 261 -27.18 -22.49 -3.14
CA LEU A 261 -27.06 -22.07 -4.53
C LEU A 261 -26.92 -23.25 -5.49
N ALA A 262 -25.98 -24.17 -5.21
CA ALA A 262 -25.79 -25.39 -5.99
C ALA A 262 -27.05 -26.27 -5.95
N LEU A 263 -27.71 -26.37 -4.79
CA LEU A 263 -28.98 -27.09 -4.65
C LEU A 263 -30.09 -26.45 -5.50
N GLY A 264 -30.25 -25.13 -5.45
CA GLY A 264 -31.23 -24.39 -6.27
C GLY A 264 -31.02 -24.60 -7.76
N ILE A 265 -29.77 -24.49 -8.24
CA ILE A 265 -29.40 -24.74 -9.64
C ILE A 265 -29.75 -26.18 -10.06
N ALA A 266 -29.41 -27.18 -9.23
CA ALA A 266 -29.72 -28.58 -9.52
C ALA A 266 -31.23 -28.83 -9.60
N VAL A 267 -31.99 -28.32 -8.63
CA VAL A 267 -33.44 -28.54 -8.57
C VAL A 267 -34.14 -27.84 -9.75
N MET A 268 -33.73 -26.62 -10.11
CA MET A 268 -34.28 -25.92 -11.28
C MET A 268 -34.02 -26.67 -12.58
N PHE A 269 -32.82 -27.23 -12.76
CA PHE A 269 -32.50 -28.03 -13.94
C PHE A 269 -33.35 -29.30 -13.98
N ILE A 270 -33.41 -30.07 -12.90
CA ILE A 270 -34.19 -31.32 -12.82
C ILE A 270 -35.67 -31.05 -13.07
N ARG A 271 -36.23 -30.00 -12.44
CA ARG A 271 -37.63 -29.61 -12.65
C ARG A 271 -37.91 -29.18 -14.08
N SER A 272 -37.05 -28.35 -14.67
CA SER A 272 -37.21 -27.89 -16.05
C SER A 272 -37.09 -29.06 -17.02
N ALA A 273 -36.18 -30.00 -16.77
CA ALA A 273 -36.05 -31.22 -17.55
C ALA A 273 -37.31 -32.07 -17.47
N TYR A 274 -37.84 -32.27 -16.26
CA TYR A 274 -39.10 -32.99 -16.09
C TYR A 274 -40.23 -32.32 -16.88
N GLU A 275 -40.48 -31.03 -16.68
CA GLU A 275 -41.60 -30.31 -17.32
C GLU A 275 -41.53 -30.32 -18.85
N ILE A 276 -40.34 -30.17 -19.43
CA ILE A 276 -40.11 -30.21 -20.88
C ILE A 276 -40.28 -31.63 -21.43
N ILE A 277 -39.74 -32.64 -20.74
CA ILE A 277 -39.81 -34.05 -21.18
C ILE A 277 -41.25 -34.57 -21.08
N THR A 278 -41.98 -34.23 -20.01
CA THR A 278 -43.38 -34.64 -19.81
C THR A 278 -44.38 -33.73 -20.51
N GLN A 279 -43.92 -32.66 -21.16
CA GLN A 279 -44.74 -31.62 -21.80
C GLN A 279 -45.80 -31.00 -20.88
N THR A 280 -45.53 -30.99 -19.57
CA THR A 280 -46.45 -30.40 -18.58
C THR A 280 -46.23 -28.90 -18.43
N GLY A 281 -45.11 -28.37 -18.93
CA GLY A 281 -44.77 -26.95 -18.88
C GLY A 281 -43.57 -26.60 -19.75
N ALA A 282 -43.28 -25.31 -19.88
CA ALA A 282 -42.12 -24.82 -20.66
C ALA A 282 -40.78 -24.95 -19.89
N GLY A 283 -40.80 -25.28 -18.61
CA GLY A 283 -39.61 -25.28 -17.75
C GLY A 283 -39.15 -23.87 -17.36
N PHE A 284 -38.09 -23.79 -16.55
CA PHE A 284 -37.51 -22.54 -16.04
C PHE A 284 -36.05 -22.39 -16.47
N VAL A 285 -35.76 -22.80 -17.71
CA VAL A 285 -34.39 -22.86 -18.25
C VAL A 285 -33.80 -21.45 -18.42
N ASP A 286 -34.63 -20.48 -18.79
CA ASP A 286 -34.28 -19.05 -18.86
C ASP A 286 -33.83 -18.51 -17.50
N THR A 287 -34.55 -18.87 -16.45
CA THR A 287 -34.28 -18.47 -15.07
C THR A 287 -33.01 -19.13 -14.55
N LEU A 288 -32.77 -20.41 -14.89
CA LEU A 288 -31.53 -21.11 -14.56
C LEU A 288 -30.31 -20.44 -15.21
N CYS A 289 -30.37 -20.18 -16.52
CA CYS A 289 -29.26 -19.60 -17.27
C CYS A 289 -28.96 -18.16 -16.83
N SER A 290 -29.99 -17.34 -16.60
CA SER A 290 -29.83 -15.98 -16.08
C SER A 290 -29.20 -15.97 -14.68
N LEU A 291 -29.66 -16.85 -13.78
CA LEU A 291 -29.11 -16.98 -12.43
C LEU A 291 -27.60 -17.26 -12.48
N VAL A 292 -27.16 -18.29 -13.21
CA VAL A 292 -25.73 -18.64 -13.30
C VAL A 292 -24.91 -17.51 -13.94
N PHE A 293 -25.45 -16.86 -14.97
CA PHE A 293 -24.79 -15.73 -15.63
C PHE A 293 -24.56 -14.56 -14.67
N PHE A 294 -25.60 -14.10 -13.96
CA PHE A 294 -25.48 -12.98 -13.02
C PHE A 294 -24.60 -13.31 -11.82
N LEU A 295 -24.61 -14.56 -11.34
CA LEU A 295 -23.70 -15.01 -10.27
C LEU A 295 -22.23 -14.92 -10.70
N LEU A 296 -21.91 -15.35 -11.93
CA LEU A 296 -20.55 -15.27 -12.45
C LEU A 296 -20.10 -13.82 -12.67
N ILE A 297 -20.98 -12.94 -13.15
CA ILE A 297 -20.71 -11.48 -13.21
C ILE A 297 -20.43 -10.93 -11.81
N GLY A 298 -21.25 -11.29 -10.82
CA GLY A 298 -21.04 -10.89 -9.43
C GLY A 298 -19.69 -11.34 -8.89
N LYS A 299 -19.30 -12.61 -9.15
CA LYS A 299 -18.00 -13.18 -8.78
C LYS A 299 -16.83 -12.47 -9.48
N TRP A 300 -16.99 -12.08 -10.74
CA TRP A 300 -16.01 -11.29 -11.48
C TRP A 300 -15.84 -9.90 -10.89
N MET A 301 -16.95 -9.20 -10.62
CA MET A 301 -16.94 -7.89 -10.01
C MET A 301 -16.27 -7.94 -8.62
N GLN A 302 -16.59 -8.95 -7.81
CA GLN A 302 -15.95 -9.20 -6.52
C GLN A 302 -14.43 -9.40 -6.64
N LYS A 303 -13.98 -10.31 -7.53
CA LYS A 303 -12.54 -10.55 -7.76
C LYS A 303 -11.82 -9.28 -8.22
N ARG A 304 -12.41 -8.56 -9.17
CA ARG A 304 -11.84 -7.32 -9.71
C ARG A 304 -11.69 -6.29 -8.60
N THR A 305 -12.74 -6.04 -7.82
CA THR A 305 -12.68 -5.13 -6.67
C THR A 305 -11.63 -5.57 -5.66
N TYR A 306 -11.53 -6.86 -5.33
CA TYR A 306 -10.54 -7.35 -4.37
C TYR A 306 -9.10 -7.17 -4.87
N HIS A 307 -8.79 -7.54 -6.11
CA HIS A 307 -7.45 -7.41 -6.69
C HIS A 307 -6.97 -5.96 -6.82
N TYR A 308 -7.87 -5.01 -7.10
CA TYR A 308 -7.51 -3.59 -7.10
C TYR A 308 -7.21 -3.03 -5.70
N LEU A 309 -7.71 -3.67 -4.64
CA LEU A 309 -7.59 -3.20 -3.26
C LEU A 309 -6.50 -3.92 -2.46
N SER A 310 -6.06 -5.11 -2.89
CA SER A 310 -4.97 -5.85 -2.25
C SER A 310 -3.61 -5.40 -2.81
N PHE A 311 -2.93 -4.50 -2.09
CA PHE A 311 -1.55 -4.12 -2.42
C PHE A 311 -0.59 -4.95 -1.56
N GLU A 312 -0.13 -6.09 -2.07
CA GLU A 312 0.91 -6.88 -1.39
C GLU A 312 2.28 -6.47 -1.92
N ARG A 313 2.95 -5.53 -1.24
CA ARG A 313 4.39 -5.34 -1.38
C ARG A 313 5.12 -6.18 -0.34
N ASP A 314 5.94 -7.10 -0.83
CA ASP A 314 6.79 -8.00 -0.04
C ASP A 314 8.08 -7.26 0.36
N PHE A 315 8.61 -7.50 1.57
CA PHE A 315 9.88 -6.93 2.05
C PHE A 315 11.07 -7.20 1.14
N ARG A 316 10.95 -8.20 0.27
CA ARG A 316 11.97 -8.53 -0.72
C ARG A 316 12.25 -7.39 -1.71
N SER A 317 11.39 -6.37 -1.80
CA SER A 317 11.65 -5.15 -2.58
C SER A 317 12.80 -4.28 -2.04
N TYR A 318 13.28 -4.52 -0.82
CA TYR A 318 14.38 -3.74 -0.22
C TYR A 318 15.78 -4.27 -0.51
N PHE A 319 15.87 -5.50 -1.01
CA PHE A 319 17.15 -6.07 -1.42
C PHE A 319 17.47 -5.68 -2.86
N PRO A 320 18.76 -5.48 -3.19
CA PRO A 320 19.16 -5.24 -4.57
C PRO A 320 18.87 -6.46 -5.44
N VAL A 321 18.59 -6.24 -6.72
CA VAL A 321 18.32 -7.31 -7.70
C VAL A 321 19.55 -8.21 -7.88
N ALA A 322 20.74 -7.62 -7.83
CA ALA A 322 22.01 -8.29 -7.98
C ALA A 322 23.07 -7.66 -7.05
N VAL A 323 24.11 -8.42 -6.76
CA VAL A 323 25.28 -7.97 -5.99
C VAL A 323 26.57 -8.20 -6.76
N THR A 324 27.60 -7.39 -6.48
CA THR A 324 28.89 -7.56 -7.14
C THR A 324 29.66 -8.70 -6.48
N GLN A 325 29.84 -9.83 -7.18
CA GLN A 325 30.70 -10.93 -6.76
C GLN A 325 32.15 -10.68 -7.22
N LEU A 326 33.11 -11.00 -6.36
CA LEU A 326 34.54 -11.02 -6.66
C LEU A 326 34.96 -12.46 -6.95
N LYS A 327 35.21 -12.78 -8.22
CA LYS A 327 35.66 -14.10 -8.66
C LYS A 327 36.92 -13.96 -9.51
N ASP A 328 37.99 -14.67 -9.13
CA ASP A 328 39.30 -14.63 -9.80
C ASP A 328 39.87 -13.19 -9.97
N GLY A 329 39.59 -12.32 -9.00
CA GLY A 329 40.02 -10.92 -9.02
C GLY A 329 39.24 -10.02 -9.98
N LYS A 330 38.15 -10.50 -10.57
CA LYS A 330 37.23 -9.73 -11.40
C LYS A 330 35.89 -9.52 -10.70
N GLU A 331 35.34 -8.32 -10.88
CA GLU A 331 33.99 -7.95 -10.44
C GLU A 331 32.98 -8.47 -11.46
N LYS A 332 32.01 -9.28 -11.00
CA LYS A 332 30.90 -9.75 -11.82
C LYS A 332 29.57 -9.54 -11.08
N PRO A 333 28.54 -8.95 -11.69
CA PRO A 333 27.21 -8.92 -11.11
C PRO A 333 26.64 -10.35 -11.00
N LEU A 334 26.12 -10.68 -9.82
CA LEU A 334 25.48 -11.96 -9.51
C LEU A 334 24.04 -11.71 -9.04
N PRO A 335 23.04 -12.36 -9.64
CA PRO A 335 21.66 -12.34 -9.15
C PRO A 335 21.57 -12.74 -7.68
N LEU A 336 20.73 -12.05 -6.89
CA LEU A 336 20.70 -12.28 -5.45
C LEU A 336 20.24 -13.69 -5.06
N ASN A 337 19.39 -14.32 -5.86
CA ASN A 337 18.93 -15.70 -5.70
C ASN A 337 20.05 -16.75 -5.92
N GLU A 338 21.13 -16.39 -6.61
CA GLU A 338 22.27 -17.27 -6.87
C GLU A 338 23.38 -17.15 -5.82
N LEU A 339 23.27 -16.19 -4.90
CA LEU A 339 24.26 -15.92 -3.85
C LEU A 339 24.36 -17.07 -2.85
N LYS A 340 25.56 -17.65 -2.70
CA LYS A 340 25.85 -18.81 -1.87
C LYS A 340 26.84 -18.49 -0.75
N THR A 341 26.82 -19.33 0.29
CA THR A 341 27.86 -19.31 1.32
C THR A 341 29.24 -19.52 0.69
N GLY A 342 30.22 -18.71 1.10
CA GLY A 342 31.58 -18.69 0.58
C GLY A 342 31.78 -17.73 -0.60
N ASP A 343 30.72 -17.15 -1.15
CA ASP A 343 30.86 -16.12 -2.18
C ASP A 343 31.49 -14.86 -1.59
N ARG A 344 32.46 -14.30 -2.30
CA ARG A 344 33.04 -13.00 -1.98
C ARG A 344 32.29 -11.92 -2.72
N ILE A 345 31.82 -10.92 -1.98
CA ILE A 345 31.05 -9.81 -2.52
C ILE A 345 31.71 -8.48 -2.19
N LEU A 346 31.58 -7.54 -3.11
CA LEU A 346 31.99 -6.15 -2.95
C LEU A 346 30.75 -5.31 -2.66
N ILE A 347 30.76 -4.62 -1.52
CA ILE A 347 29.71 -3.66 -1.15
C ILE A 347 30.33 -2.26 -1.17
N ARG A 348 29.81 -1.39 -2.03
CA ARG A 348 30.28 -0.01 -2.19
C ARG A 348 29.58 0.94 -1.22
N SER A 349 30.04 2.19 -1.22
CA SER A 349 29.40 3.28 -0.47
C SER A 349 27.92 3.38 -0.84
N ASN A 350 27.08 3.49 0.17
CA ASN A 350 25.62 3.51 0.12
C ASN A 350 24.92 2.24 -0.37
N GLU A 351 25.63 1.15 -0.64
CA GLU A 351 25.00 -0.14 -0.96
C GLU A 351 24.54 -0.87 0.32
N ILE A 352 23.48 -1.66 0.18
CA ILE A 352 22.92 -2.48 1.25
C ILE A 352 23.59 -3.86 1.22
N ILE A 353 23.95 -4.35 2.40
CA ILE A 353 24.48 -5.70 2.58
C ILE A 353 23.32 -6.69 2.51
N PRO A 354 23.29 -7.60 1.53
CA PRO A 354 22.11 -8.45 1.30
C PRO A 354 22.07 -9.71 2.19
N ALA A 355 23.20 -10.12 2.76
CA ALA A 355 23.40 -11.41 3.40
C ALA A 355 24.31 -11.27 4.62
N ASP A 356 24.21 -12.20 5.58
CA ASP A 356 25.14 -12.19 6.70
C ASP A 356 26.52 -12.63 6.20
N ALA A 357 27.52 -11.79 6.39
CA ALA A 357 28.84 -11.96 5.81
C ALA A 357 29.94 -11.57 6.80
N ILE A 358 31.17 -12.02 6.59
CA ILE A 358 32.35 -11.62 7.38
C ILE A 358 33.12 -10.55 6.64
N LEU A 359 33.53 -9.50 7.35
CA LEU A 359 34.37 -8.44 6.79
C LEU A 359 35.79 -8.95 6.52
N LEU A 360 36.19 -8.99 5.25
CA LEU A 360 37.53 -9.39 4.82
C LEU A 360 38.47 -8.19 4.63
N LYS A 361 37.95 -7.07 4.14
CA LYS A 361 38.76 -5.89 3.81
C LYS A 361 37.93 -4.60 3.81
N GLY A 362 38.58 -3.49 4.19
CA GLY A 362 37.97 -2.16 4.26
C GLY A 362 37.52 -1.79 5.67
N GLU A 363 37.11 -0.53 5.85
CA GLU A 363 36.55 -0.01 7.10
C GLU A 363 35.02 -0.02 7.00
N ALA A 364 34.37 -0.91 7.75
CA ALA A 364 32.91 -1.00 7.75
C ALA A 364 32.32 0.03 8.72
N LYS A 365 31.58 0.99 8.17
CA LYS A 365 30.75 1.95 8.92
C LYS A 365 29.32 1.79 8.45
N LEU A 366 28.57 1.02 9.22
CA LEU A 366 27.29 0.49 8.81
C LEU A 366 26.16 1.29 9.42
N ASP A 367 25.32 1.85 8.56
CA ASP A 367 24.05 2.44 8.96
C ASP A 367 22.95 1.39 8.96
N PHE A 368 22.44 1.09 10.15
CA PHE A 368 21.29 0.21 10.34
C PHE A 368 20.00 1.00 10.54
N SER A 369 19.95 2.30 10.27
CA SER A 369 18.74 3.12 10.35
C SER A 369 17.58 2.50 9.58
N PHE A 370 17.85 1.84 8.46
CA PHE A 370 16.87 1.12 7.66
C PHE A 370 16.27 -0.12 8.35
N VAL A 371 16.99 -0.76 9.28
CA VAL A 371 16.57 -2.00 9.95
C VAL A 371 16.14 -1.76 11.40
N THR A 372 16.83 -0.85 12.07
CA THR A 372 16.77 -0.61 13.51
C THR A 372 16.33 0.81 13.85
N GLY A 373 16.10 1.68 12.86
CA GLY A 373 15.75 3.10 13.10
C GLY A 373 16.85 3.95 13.76
N GLU A 374 17.89 3.33 14.31
CA GLU A 374 19.01 4.00 14.95
C GLU A 374 19.95 4.57 13.89
N SER A 375 20.15 5.89 13.92
CA SER A 375 20.96 6.62 12.95
C SER A 375 22.46 6.66 13.31
N ILE A 376 22.86 5.97 14.39
CA ILE A 376 24.25 5.94 14.84
C ILE A 376 24.96 4.81 14.08
N PRO A 377 25.98 5.13 13.26
CA PRO A 377 26.68 4.10 12.50
C PRO A 377 27.40 3.11 13.42
N VAL A 378 27.28 1.83 13.11
CA VAL A 378 27.99 0.74 13.79
C VAL A 378 29.29 0.48 13.05
N GLU A 379 30.42 0.58 13.76
CA GLU A 379 31.73 0.25 13.20
C GLU A 379 32.01 -1.25 13.37
N LYS A 380 32.60 -1.87 12.33
CA LYS A 380 33.01 -3.28 12.33
C LYS A 380 34.46 -3.42 11.92
N VAL A 381 35.18 -4.30 12.62
CA VAL A 381 36.60 -4.59 12.34
C VAL A 381 36.75 -5.87 11.51
N LEU A 382 37.91 -6.04 10.88
CA LEU A 382 38.21 -7.20 10.04
C LEU A 382 37.99 -8.51 10.81
N GLY A 383 37.36 -9.49 10.16
CA GLY A 383 37.02 -10.79 10.75
C GLY A 383 35.69 -10.82 11.52
N GLU A 384 35.04 -9.67 11.74
CA GLU A 384 33.71 -9.65 12.37
C GLU A 384 32.58 -9.96 11.38
N ILE A 385 31.48 -10.48 11.93
CA ILE A 385 30.23 -10.68 11.19
C ILE A 385 29.53 -9.34 11.02
N VAL A 386 29.14 -9.09 9.79
CA VAL A 386 28.31 -8.02 9.31
C VAL A 386 26.95 -8.62 8.93
N TYR A 387 25.88 -8.09 9.50
CA TYR A 387 24.52 -8.61 9.29
C TYR A 387 23.84 -7.99 8.06
N ALA A 388 22.96 -8.77 7.43
CA ALA A 388 22.13 -8.29 6.33
C ALA A 388 21.28 -7.07 6.73
N GLY A 389 21.07 -6.16 5.78
CA GLY A 389 20.27 -4.94 5.92
C GLY A 389 21.05 -3.69 6.36
N GLY A 390 22.31 -3.83 6.76
CA GLY A 390 23.20 -2.68 6.99
C GLY A 390 23.57 -1.97 5.69
N ARG A 391 23.59 -0.64 5.68
CA ARG A 391 24.09 0.17 4.56
C ARG A 391 25.51 0.63 4.84
N GLN A 392 26.44 0.36 3.94
CA GLN A 392 27.80 0.87 4.08
C GLN A 392 27.81 2.38 3.82
N LEU A 393 28.30 3.21 4.73
CA LEU A 393 28.27 4.66 4.55
C LEU A 393 29.43 5.18 3.69
N HIS A 394 30.66 4.72 3.93
CA HIS A 394 31.88 5.30 3.36
C HIS A 394 32.84 4.24 2.85
N GLY A 395 33.30 4.37 1.60
CA GLY A 395 34.27 3.45 1.02
C GLY A 395 33.68 2.07 0.71
N ALA A 396 34.44 1.26 -0.03
CA ALA A 396 34.04 -0.09 -0.38
C ALA A 396 34.59 -1.12 0.62
N ILE A 397 33.79 -2.14 0.90
CA ILE A 397 34.14 -3.27 1.77
C ILE A 397 34.04 -4.57 1.01
N GLU A 398 34.98 -5.48 1.25
CA GLU A 398 34.94 -6.85 0.72
C GLU A 398 34.43 -7.78 1.83
N LEU A 399 33.39 -8.55 1.52
CA LEU A 399 32.72 -9.45 2.46
C LEU A 399 32.71 -10.88 1.93
N GLU A 400 32.73 -11.87 2.82
CA GLU A 400 32.50 -13.28 2.49
C GLU A 400 31.17 -13.75 3.08
N VAL A 401 30.27 -14.25 2.24
CA VAL A 401 28.93 -14.66 2.65
C VAL A 401 29.02 -15.88 3.57
N VAL A 402 28.49 -15.75 4.79
CA VAL A 402 28.40 -16.85 5.76
C VAL A 402 27.03 -17.51 5.69
N LYS A 403 25.97 -16.72 5.57
CA LYS A 403 24.60 -17.22 5.39
C LYS A 403 23.95 -16.55 4.18
N PRO A 404 23.32 -17.32 3.28
CA PRO A 404 22.60 -16.75 2.15
C PRO A 404 21.42 -15.92 2.65
N VAL A 405 20.88 -15.04 1.78
CA VAL A 405 19.81 -14.08 2.10
C VAL A 405 18.65 -14.75 2.83
N SER A 406 18.18 -15.91 2.33
CA SER A 406 17.06 -16.67 2.89
C SER A 406 17.26 -17.13 4.34
N GLN A 407 18.51 -17.20 4.81
CA GLN A 407 18.90 -17.66 6.15
C GLN A 407 19.54 -16.55 7.00
N SER A 408 19.62 -15.33 6.47
CA SER A 408 20.19 -14.16 7.14
C SER A 408 19.45 -13.80 8.43
N TYR A 409 20.11 -13.11 9.36
CA TYR A 409 19.50 -12.62 10.59
C TYR A 409 18.25 -11.77 10.32
N LEU A 410 18.32 -10.85 9.36
CA LEU A 410 17.19 -10.01 8.94
C LEU A 410 16.01 -10.86 8.44
N THR A 411 16.30 -11.83 7.57
CA THR A 411 15.26 -12.71 7.02
C THR A 411 14.69 -13.64 8.08
N LYS A 412 15.49 -14.11 9.05
CA LYS A 412 14.98 -14.85 10.22
C LYS A 412 14.13 -13.99 11.15
N LEU A 413 14.47 -12.72 11.33
CA LEU A 413 13.65 -11.79 12.10
C LEU A 413 12.27 -11.58 11.43
N TRP A 414 12.20 -11.64 10.10
CA TRP A 414 10.95 -11.53 9.34
C TRP A 414 10.21 -12.86 9.08
N ASN A 415 10.94 -13.98 8.99
CA ASN A 415 10.43 -15.34 8.71
C ASN A 415 10.39 -16.26 9.93
N ASN A 416 10.67 -15.77 11.15
CA ASN A 416 10.64 -16.58 12.38
C ASN A 416 9.30 -17.34 12.46
N GLU A 417 9.29 -18.59 12.93
CA GLU A 417 8.06 -19.42 12.93
C GLU A 417 6.94 -18.86 13.81
N ALA A 418 7.27 -18.02 14.81
CA ALA A 418 6.30 -17.19 15.54
C ALA A 418 5.52 -16.22 14.63
N PHE A 419 6.07 -15.92 13.46
CA PHE A 419 5.53 -15.06 12.40
C PHE A 419 4.96 -15.85 11.19
N SER A 420 5.04 -17.18 11.22
CA SER A 420 4.56 -18.10 10.17
C SER A 420 3.33 -18.91 10.60
N GLY A 421 2.94 -18.84 11.87
CA GLY A 421 1.66 -19.36 12.32
C GLY A 421 0.57 -18.76 11.45
N GLU A 422 -0.17 -19.61 10.74
CA GLU A 422 -1.36 -19.20 10.01
C GLU A 422 -2.23 -18.41 10.99
N ARG A 423 -2.20 -17.07 10.89
CA ARG A 423 -3.22 -16.24 11.52
C ARG A 423 -4.54 -16.82 11.00
N ASP A 424 -5.38 -17.32 11.91
CA ASP A 424 -6.70 -17.82 11.54
C ASP A 424 -7.32 -16.79 10.58
N PRO A 425 -7.74 -17.20 9.36
CA PRO A 425 -8.30 -16.27 8.40
C PRO A 425 -9.40 -15.47 9.09
N ILE A 426 -9.29 -14.15 9.03
CA ILE A 426 -10.17 -13.22 9.76
C ILE A 426 -11.61 -13.61 9.45
N LYS A 427 -12.31 -14.18 10.43
CA LYS A 427 -13.71 -14.55 10.28
C LYS A 427 -14.51 -13.26 10.21
N THR A 428 -14.92 -12.90 9.01
CA THR A 428 -15.76 -11.72 8.79
C THR A 428 -17.14 -11.97 9.39
N PHE A 429 -17.82 -10.89 9.75
CA PHE A 429 -19.22 -10.98 10.16
C PHE A 429 -20.07 -11.66 9.07
N SER A 430 -19.80 -11.33 7.80
CA SER A 430 -20.48 -11.89 6.64
C SER A 430 -20.34 -13.41 6.56
N ASP A 431 -19.18 -13.99 6.86
CA ASP A 431 -18.99 -15.46 6.78
C ASP A 431 -19.83 -16.20 7.83
N THR A 432 -19.83 -15.68 9.06
CA THR A 432 -20.58 -16.29 10.18
C THR A 432 -22.09 -16.19 9.96
N ALA A 433 -22.55 -15.02 9.52
CA ALA A 433 -23.95 -14.81 9.21
C ALA A 433 -24.41 -15.67 8.02
N SER A 434 -23.58 -15.77 6.98
CA SER A 434 -23.86 -16.61 5.80
C SER A 434 -24.09 -18.08 6.15
N ARG A 435 -23.28 -18.64 7.06
CA ARG A 435 -23.43 -20.03 7.51
C ARG A 435 -24.78 -20.28 8.16
N HIS A 436 -25.16 -19.43 9.12
CA HIS A 436 -26.43 -19.60 9.84
C HIS A 436 -27.62 -19.37 8.90
N PHE A 437 -27.52 -18.37 8.02
CA PHE A 437 -28.54 -18.08 7.01
C PHE A 437 -28.78 -19.27 6.07
N SER A 438 -27.73 -19.92 5.57
CA SER A 438 -27.86 -21.12 4.72
C SER A 438 -28.61 -22.26 5.41
N ILE A 439 -28.32 -22.51 6.70
CA ILE A 439 -28.98 -23.57 7.48
C ILE A 439 -30.47 -23.26 7.64
N VAL A 440 -30.81 -22.04 8.07
CA VAL A 440 -32.19 -21.61 8.26
C VAL A 440 -32.96 -21.64 6.94
N LEU A 441 -32.34 -21.21 5.85
CA LEU A 441 -32.95 -21.22 4.52
C LEU A 441 -33.33 -22.63 4.06
N VAL A 442 -32.40 -23.58 4.14
CA VAL A 442 -32.68 -24.97 3.73
C VAL A 442 -33.77 -25.58 4.61
N ALA A 443 -33.77 -25.30 5.91
CA ALA A 443 -34.82 -25.75 6.82
C ALA A 443 -36.21 -25.19 6.44
N ILE A 444 -36.30 -23.89 6.09
CA ILE A 444 -37.56 -23.27 5.62
C ILE A 444 -38.00 -23.89 4.30
N ALA A 445 -37.09 -24.09 3.34
CA ALA A 445 -37.41 -24.69 2.05
C ALA A 445 -38.01 -26.09 2.23
N LEU A 446 -37.34 -26.95 3.00
CA LEU A 446 -37.81 -28.31 3.29
C LEU A 446 -39.16 -28.31 4.02
N SER A 447 -39.33 -27.43 5.00
CA SER A 447 -40.58 -27.31 5.76
C SER A 447 -41.75 -26.88 4.87
N ALA A 448 -41.53 -25.91 3.97
CA ALA A 448 -42.53 -25.47 3.01
C ALA A 448 -42.90 -26.59 2.02
N GLY A 449 -41.89 -27.30 1.49
CA GLY A 449 -42.12 -28.45 0.61
C GLY A 449 -42.91 -29.57 1.29
N LEU A 450 -42.54 -29.95 2.51
CA LEU A 450 -43.23 -31.00 3.27
C LEU A 450 -44.68 -30.62 3.61
N TYR A 451 -44.93 -29.36 3.95
CA TYR A 451 -46.28 -28.88 4.26
C TYR A 451 -47.23 -29.03 3.07
N TRP A 452 -46.80 -28.61 1.87
CA TRP A 452 -47.63 -28.65 0.68
C TRP A 452 -47.68 -30.03 0.01
N VAL A 453 -46.73 -30.93 0.28
CA VAL A 453 -46.66 -32.26 -0.36
C VAL A 453 -47.95 -33.06 -0.15
N ASN A 454 -48.59 -32.90 1.01
CA ASN A 454 -49.83 -33.60 1.35
C ASN A 454 -51.07 -33.03 0.65
N THR A 455 -51.00 -31.79 0.18
CA THR A 455 -52.15 -31.07 -0.39
C THR A 455 -52.03 -30.97 -1.91
N ASP A 456 -50.85 -30.58 -2.41
CA ASP A 456 -50.58 -30.34 -3.83
C ASP A 456 -49.06 -30.44 -4.09
N ILE A 457 -48.66 -31.51 -4.79
CA ILE A 457 -47.25 -31.78 -5.12
C ILE A 457 -46.66 -30.67 -6.01
N ASN A 458 -47.43 -30.10 -6.93
CA ASN A 458 -46.94 -29.03 -7.80
C ASN A 458 -46.66 -27.76 -6.98
N LYS A 459 -47.54 -27.42 -6.02
CA LYS A 459 -47.30 -26.33 -5.08
C LYS A 459 -46.13 -26.61 -4.14
N ALA A 460 -45.93 -27.86 -3.72
CA ALA A 460 -44.80 -28.23 -2.88
C ALA A 460 -43.46 -28.00 -3.59
N VAL A 461 -43.35 -28.45 -4.84
CA VAL A 461 -42.16 -28.23 -5.66
C VAL A 461 -42.00 -26.74 -5.97
N ALA A 462 -43.07 -26.01 -6.27
CA ALA A 462 -43.04 -24.57 -6.50
C ALA A 462 -42.58 -23.78 -5.27
N ALA A 463 -43.11 -24.07 -4.08
CA ALA A 463 -42.71 -23.40 -2.84
C ALA A 463 -41.26 -23.73 -2.46
N PHE A 464 -40.86 -25.00 -2.53
CA PHE A 464 -39.48 -25.43 -2.27
C PHE A 464 -38.47 -24.71 -3.19
N THR A 465 -38.75 -24.69 -4.50
CA THR A 465 -37.89 -24.00 -5.48
C THR A 465 -37.88 -22.50 -5.29
N ALA A 466 -39.05 -21.86 -5.10
CA ALA A 466 -39.15 -20.42 -4.91
C ALA A 466 -38.38 -19.95 -3.67
N VAL A 467 -38.43 -20.70 -2.56
CA VAL A 467 -37.70 -20.38 -1.33
C VAL A 467 -36.20 -20.40 -1.55
N LEU A 468 -35.66 -21.44 -2.20
CA LEU A 468 -34.23 -21.55 -2.48
C LEU A 468 -33.72 -20.43 -3.40
N ILE A 469 -34.55 -19.97 -4.33
CA ILE A 469 -34.19 -18.94 -5.32
C ILE A 469 -34.25 -17.54 -4.69
N ILE A 470 -35.39 -17.18 -4.07
CA ILE A 470 -35.62 -15.79 -3.63
C ILE A 470 -34.69 -15.37 -2.50
N ALA A 471 -34.27 -16.33 -1.70
CA ALA A 471 -33.43 -16.08 -0.55
C ALA A 471 -31.94 -16.00 -0.89
N CYS A 472 -31.54 -15.77 -2.16
CA CYS A 472 -30.13 -15.54 -2.45
C CYS A 472 -29.60 -14.41 -1.57
N PRO A 473 -28.59 -14.66 -0.71
CA PRO A 473 -27.96 -13.62 0.09
C PRO A 473 -26.95 -12.82 -0.74
N CYS A 474 -27.16 -12.71 -2.05
CA CYS A 474 -26.32 -12.02 -3.01
C CYS A 474 -26.00 -10.59 -2.52
N ALA A 475 -27.01 -9.85 -2.05
CA ALA A 475 -26.82 -8.49 -1.54
C ALA A 475 -26.09 -8.44 -0.18
N LEU A 476 -26.27 -9.47 0.64
CA LEU A 476 -25.63 -9.64 1.95
C LEU A 476 -24.13 -9.96 1.81
N ALA A 477 -23.77 -10.80 0.84
CA ALA A 477 -22.39 -11.10 0.49
C ALA A 477 -21.65 -9.87 -0.07
N LEU A 478 -22.34 -9.02 -0.83
CA LEU A 478 -21.76 -7.81 -1.41
C LEU A 478 -21.69 -6.62 -0.44
N SER A 479 -22.55 -6.57 0.58
CA SER A 479 -22.59 -5.41 1.47
C SER A 479 -21.25 -5.09 2.14
N SER A 480 -20.56 -6.10 2.70
CA SER A 480 -19.28 -5.89 3.40
C SER A 480 -18.20 -5.33 2.45
N PRO A 481 -17.87 -5.99 1.31
CA PRO A 481 -16.81 -5.49 0.43
C PRO A 481 -17.09 -4.07 -0.09
N PHE A 482 -18.35 -3.70 -0.37
CA PHE A 482 -18.67 -2.32 -0.80
C PHE A 482 -18.53 -1.28 0.31
N THR A 483 -19.02 -1.58 1.53
CA THR A 483 -18.84 -0.67 2.67
C THR A 483 -17.36 -0.49 2.99
N LEU A 484 -16.61 -1.58 3.09
CA LEU A 484 -15.20 -1.56 3.44
C LEU A 484 -14.35 -0.90 2.36
N ALA A 485 -14.63 -1.13 1.07
CA ALA A 485 -13.94 -0.45 -0.03
C ALA A 485 -14.17 1.08 -0.02
N ALA A 486 -15.41 1.52 0.28
CA ALA A 486 -15.71 2.94 0.40
C ALA A 486 -14.90 3.58 1.54
N VAL A 487 -14.80 2.89 2.68
CA VAL A 487 -14.04 3.36 3.85
C VAL A 487 -12.53 3.33 3.61
N LEU A 488 -12.02 2.30 2.95
CA LEU A 488 -10.61 2.21 2.56
C LEU A 488 -10.20 3.43 1.71
N SER A 489 -11.00 3.77 0.69
CA SER A 489 -10.77 4.97 -0.13
C SER A 489 -10.81 6.28 0.67
N ILE A 490 -11.63 6.36 1.72
CA ILE A 490 -11.66 7.52 2.63
C ILE A 490 -10.38 7.58 3.47
N PHE A 491 -9.88 6.44 3.95
CA PHE A 491 -8.65 6.38 4.75
C PHE A 491 -7.43 6.75 3.91
N ASP A 492 -7.32 6.22 2.69
CA ASP A 492 -6.22 6.52 1.76
C ASP A 492 -6.11 8.02 1.49
N LYS A 493 -7.25 8.69 1.24
CA LYS A 493 -7.31 10.15 1.04
C LYS A 493 -6.91 10.95 2.27
N ASN A 494 -7.03 10.35 3.45
CA ASN A 494 -6.64 10.95 4.72
C ASN A 494 -5.27 10.47 5.21
N LYS A 495 -4.46 9.86 4.32
CA LYS A 495 -3.10 9.39 4.56
C LYS A 495 -2.99 8.26 5.59
N PHE A 496 -4.00 7.39 5.62
CA PHE A 496 -3.99 6.15 6.37
C PHE A 496 -4.23 5.00 5.41
N TYR A 497 -3.19 4.22 5.13
CA TYR A 497 -3.15 3.22 4.08
C TYR A 497 -3.26 1.84 4.71
N LEU A 498 -4.32 1.09 4.39
CA LEU A 498 -4.50 -0.26 4.92
C LEU A 498 -4.06 -1.31 3.89
N LYS A 499 -3.50 -2.42 4.35
CA LYS A 499 -3.07 -3.53 3.50
C LYS A 499 -4.24 -4.22 2.79
N ASN A 500 -5.39 -4.32 3.45
CA ASN A 500 -6.60 -4.94 2.93
C ASN A 500 -7.86 -4.39 3.66
N THR A 501 -9.03 -4.78 3.19
CA THR A 501 -10.32 -4.34 3.75
C THR A 501 -10.64 -4.97 5.11
N SER A 502 -10.15 -6.18 5.41
CA SER A 502 -10.43 -6.86 6.67
C SER A 502 -9.80 -6.17 7.88
N VAL A 503 -8.71 -5.42 7.67
CA VAL A 503 -8.10 -4.55 8.69
C VAL A 503 -9.09 -3.52 9.25
N ILE A 504 -10.06 -3.05 8.47
CA ILE A 504 -11.09 -2.11 8.94
C ILE A 504 -11.99 -2.78 10.00
N GLU A 505 -12.32 -4.06 9.84
CA GLU A 505 -13.13 -4.79 10.83
C GLU A 505 -12.36 -4.99 12.14
N GLU A 506 -11.06 -5.31 12.06
CA GLU A 506 -10.22 -5.42 13.26
C GLU A 506 -10.05 -4.06 13.94
N LEU A 507 -9.82 -2.97 13.19
CA LEU A 507 -9.77 -1.60 13.72
C LEU A 507 -11.05 -1.22 14.48
N ALA A 508 -12.22 -1.71 14.04
CA ALA A 508 -13.49 -1.48 14.73
C ALA A 508 -13.60 -2.25 16.07
N ARG A 509 -12.91 -3.38 16.20
CA ARG A 509 -12.91 -4.26 17.39
C ARG A 509 -11.86 -3.85 18.44
N VAL A 510 -10.91 -2.99 18.09
CA VAL A 510 -9.84 -2.53 19.00
C VAL A 510 -10.42 -1.99 20.30
N ASP A 511 -9.91 -2.53 21.41
CA ASP A 511 -10.18 -2.10 22.78
C ASP A 511 -8.91 -1.68 23.53
N THR A 512 -7.73 -2.05 23.02
CA THR A 512 -6.44 -1.83 23.67
C THR A 512 -5.47 -1.27 22.64
N ILE A 513 -4.82 -0.15 22.96
CA ILE A 513 -3.86 0.53 22.08
C ILE A 513 -2.51 0.58 22.76
N VAL A 514 -1.51 -0.01 22.11
CA VAL A 514 -0.12 -0.04 22.56
C VAL A 514 0.68 0.88 21.65
N PHE A 515 1.37 1.85 22.24
CA PHE A 515 2.26 2.74 21.50
C PHE A 515 3.70 2.33 21.71
N ASP A 516 4.49 2.30 20.63
CA ASP A 516 5.93 2.52 20.74
C ASP A 516 6.21 4.00 21.02
N LYS A 517 7.30 4.29 21.72
CA LYS A 517 7.68 5.68 22.02
C LYS A 517 8.36 6.31 20.81
N THR A 518 9.50 5.73 20.43
CA THR A 518 10.44 6.28 19.46
C THR A 518 9.89 6.15 18.05
N GLY A 519 9.92 7.25 17.26
CA GLY A 519 9.40 7.29 15.88
C GLY A 519 7.87 7.35 15.77
N THR A 520 7.15 6.87 16.78
CA THR A 520 5.68 6.84 16.81
C THR A 520 5.08 8.06 17.51
N ILE A 521 5.20 8.12 18.85
CA ILE A 521 4.70 9.25 19.64
C ILE A 521 5.67 10.43 19.56
N THR A 522 6.97 10.16 19.43
CA THR A 522 7.98 11.20 19.20
C THR A 522 8.20 11.41 17.71
N ASN A 523 8.47 12.66 17.32
CA ASN A 523 8.85 12.96 15.95
C ASN A 523 10.37 12.73 15.80
N PRO A 524 10.82 11.82 14.90
CA PRO A 524 12.23 11.53 14.71
C PRO A 524 13.02 12.71 14.11
N GLU A 525 12.37 13.58 13.34
CA GLU A 525 12.98 14.75 12.69
C GLU A 525 12.97 16.00 13.57
N ALA A 526 12.01 16.13 14.50
CA ALA A 526 11.91 17.29 15.38
C ALA A 526 12.71 17.06 16.67
N LYS A 527 14.01 17.38 16.61
CA LYS A 527 14.85 17.49 17.79
C LYS A 527 14.73 18.91 18.35
N GLY A 528 14.03 19.03 19.47
CA GLY A 528 14.00 20.28 20.22
C GLY A 528 15.28 20.42 21.04
N PHE A 529 15.68 21.66 21.33
CA PHE A 529 16.64 21.93 22.39
C PHE A 529 15.95 22.62 23.55
N GLU A 530 16.21 22.12 24.75
CA GLU A 530 15.97 22.86 25.99
C GLU A 530 17.30 23.47 26.41
N PHE A 531 17.34 24.79 26.53
CA PHE A 531 18.53 25.49 27.03
C PHE A 531 18.44 25.66 28.54
N ASN A 532 19.45 25.16 29.25
CA ASN A 532 19.59 25.36 30.68
C ASN A 532 20.84 26.21 30.95
N GLY A 533 20.60 27.48 31.25
CA GLY A 533 21.64 28.51 31.38
C GLY A 533 21.09 29.89 31.09
N LYS A 534 22.00 30.85 30.87
CA LYS A 534 21.68 32.19 30.38
C LYS A 534 22.61 32.50 29.22
N LEU A 535 22.03 32.94 28.11
CA LEU A 535 22.74 33.48 26.96
C LEU A 535 22.08 34.81 26.64
N ASP A 536 22.89 35.86 26.59
CA ASP A 536 22.44 37.12 26.04
C ASP A 536 22.30 37.01 24.50
N PRO A 537 21.50 37.86 23.84
CA PRO A 537 21.31 37.79 22.38
C PRO A 537 22.64 37.79 21.60
N TYR A 538 23.63 38.55 22.08
CA TYR A 538 24.97 38.58 21.50
C TYR A 538 25.69 37.22 21.62
N GLU A 539 25.70 36.62 22.81
CA GLU A 539 26.29 35.29 23.04
C GLU A 539 25.59 34.19 22.23
N ARG A 540 24.27 34.32 22.08
CA ARG A 540 23.46 33.41 21.26
C ARG A 540 23.89 33.46 19.79
N GLN A 541 24.17 34.66 19.27
CA GLN A 541 24.70 34.85 17.91
C GLN A 541 26.10 34.23 17.76
N LEU A 542 26.99 34.40 18.74
CA LEU A 542 28.32 33.78 18.72
C LEU A 542 28.25 32.24 18.62
N VAL A 543 27.32 31.63 19.37
CA VAL A 543 27.08 30.18 19.32
C VAL A 543 26.51 29.74 17.98
N PHE A 544 25.56 30.50 17.42
CA PHE A 544 24.98 30.24 16.10
C PHE A 544 26.05 30.26 15.00
N ASP A 545 26.88 31.31 14.96
CA ASP A 545 27.92 31.48 13.96
C ASP A 545 28.99 30.39 14.05
N LEU A 546 29.34 29.92 15.25
CA LEU A 546 30.23 28.77 15.39
C LEU A 546 29.55 27.47 14.88
N ALA A 547 28.30 27.21 15.28
CA ALA A 547 27.61 25.96 14.99
C ALA A 547 27.31 25.75 13.50
N ARG A 548 27.07 26.81 12.72
CA ARG A 548 26.76 26.70 11.28
C ARG A 548 27.89 26.10 10.44
N ASN A 549 29.12 26.14 10.93
CA ASN A 549 30.30 25.62 10.24
C ASN A 549 30.43 24.09 10.35
N SER A 550 29.66 23.44 11.23
CA SER A 550 29.70 21.99 11.44
C SER A 550 28.60 21.27 10.67
N GLY A 551 28.97 20.17 10.00
CA GLY A 551 28.03 19.26 9.35
C GLY A 551 27.25 18.35 10.31
N HIS A 552 27.59 18.36 11.61
CA HIS A 552 27.03 17.44 12.60
C HIS A 552 25.52 17.69 12.82
N PRO A 553 24.68 16.64 12.95
CA PRO A 553 23.23 16.79 13.11
C PRO A 553 22.81 17.70 14.27
N LEU A 554 23.48 17.62 15.42
CA LEU A 554 23.19 18.51 16.56
C LEU A 554 23.51 19.99 16.27
N SER A 555 24.58 20.27 15.53
CA SER A 555 24.96 21.63 15.14
C SER A 555 23.95 22.21 14.17
N ARG A 556 23.47 21.41 13.20
CA ARG A 556 22.42 21.82 12.25
C ARG A 556 21.10 22.14 12.96
N GLU A 557 20.71 21.33 13.94
CA GLU A 557 19.50 21.59 14.73
C GLU A 557 19.67 22.82 15.66
N LEU A 558 20.87 23.02 16.23
CA LEU A 558 21.19 24.22 17.02
C LEU A 558 21.03 25.49 16.19
N VAL A 559 21.55 25.48 14.97
CA VAL A 559 21.44 26.60 14.02
C VAL A 559 19.98 26.91 13.71
N LYS A 560 19.13 25.89 13.49
CA LYS A 560 17.69 26.09 13.29
C LYS A 560 17.01 26.73 14.51
N TRP A 561 17.41 26.35 15.72
CA TRP A 561 16.82 26.83 16.97
C TRP A 561 17.31 28.23 17.38
N LEU A 562 18.53 28.59 16.99
CA LEU A 562 19.18 29.85 17.33
C LEU A 562 18.98 30.97 16.29
N ALA A 563 18.25 30.71 15.20
CA ALA A 563 18.14 31.57 14.01
C ALA A 563 18.07 33.09 14.28
N GLU A 564 19.17 33.80 14.03
CA GLU A 564 19.31 35.26 14.19
C GLU A 564 20.20 35.87 13.06
N THR A 565 20.04 37.18 12.81
CA THR A 565 20.82 37.99 11.85
C THR A 565 21.22 39.32 12.48
N PRO A 566 22.43 39.88 12.20
CA PRO A 566 23.39 39.53 11.14
C PRO A 566 24.50 38.54 11.53
N LEU A 567 25.21 38.01 10.52
CA LEU A 567 26.23 36.96 10.62
C LEU A 567 27.63 37.50 10.98
N PHE A 568 28.30 36.90 11.97
CA PHE A 568 29.72 37.16 12.25
C PHE A 568 30.65 36.19 11.49
N GLN A 569 31.89 36.64 11.25
CA GLN A 569 32.95 35.78 10.70
C GLN A 569 33.54 34.90 11.80
N VAL A 570 33.82 33.64 11.48
CA VAL A 570 34.46 32.69 12.39
C VAL A 570 35.91 32.51 11.96
N GLU A 571 36.84 32.82 12.85
CA GLU A 571 38.27 32.62 12.69
C GLU A 571 38.74 31.38 13.48
N HIS A 572 39.81 30.74 13.02
CA HIS A 572 40.43 29.60 13.71
C HIS A 572 39.47 28.44 14.07
N TYR A 573 38.48 28.16 13.21
CA TYR A 573 37.56 27.04 13.40
C TYR A 573 38.29 25.70 13.49
N MET A 574 37.99 24.91 14.52
CA MET A 574 38.46 23.55 14.70
C MET A 574 37.32 22.63 15.14
N GLU A 575 37.23 21.47 14.49
CA GLU A 575 36.27 20.42 14.82
C GLU A 575 37.01 19.15 15.22
N LYS A 576 36.76 18.67 16.44
CA LYS A 576 37.26 17.37 16.92
C LYS A 576 36.13 16.37 16.89
N VAL A 577 36.22 15.45 15.93
CA VAL A 577 35.23 14.38 15.69
C VAL A 577 34.90 13.65 16.99
N GLY A 578 33.60 13.57 17.31
CA GLY A 578 33.09 12.90 18.52
C GLY A 578 33.29 13.67 19.84
N ARG A 579 33.84 14.89 19.82
CA ARG A 579 34.07 15.68 21.04
C ARG A 579 33.41 17.06 21.02
N GLY A 580 33.65 17.86 19.99
CA GLY A 580 33.14 19.23 19.92
C GLY A 580 33.82 20.13 18.90
N ILE A 581 33.37 21.38 18.84
CA ILE A 581 33.83 22.45 17.95
C ILE A 581 34.32 23.65 18.75
N SER A 582 35.26 24.40 18.20
CA SER A 582 35.81 25.62 18.80
C SER A 582 36.25 26.62 17.74
N GLY A 583 36.17 27.91 18.02
CA GLY A 583 36.65 28.96 17.12
C GLY A 583 36.58 30.34 17.79
N CYS A 584 37.10 31.35 17.09
CA CYS A 584 36.97 32.75 17.49
C CYS A 584 35.86 33.40 16.66
N VAL A 585 34.86 34.00 17.32
CA VAL A 585 33.75 34.69 16.65
C VAL A 585 33.72 36.12 17.19
N ASP A 586 33.83 37.11 16.30
CA ASP A 586 33.87 38.55 16.66
C ASP A 586 34.89 38.89 17.77
N GLY A 587 36.04 38.20 17.80
CA GLY A 587 37.10 38.38 18.80
C GLY A 587 36.95 37.53 20.07
N HIS A 588 35.84 36.80 20.24
CA HIS A 588 35.58 35.95 21.42
C HIS A 588 35.88 34.47 21.16
N GLU A 589 36.57 33.80 22.09
CA GLU A 589 36.81 32.35 22.02
C GLU A 589 35.56 31.56 22.45
N VAL A 590 34.96 30.82 21.51
CA VAL A 590 33.74 30.02 21.72
C VAL A 590 34.04 28.53 21.57
N LYS A 591 33.54 27.71 22.51
CA LYS A 591 33.65 26.24 22.48
C LYS A 591 32.30 25.58 22.74
N LEU A 592 31.97 24.58 21.91
CA LEU A 592 30.76 23.77 22.00
C LEU A 592 31.13 22.29 22.01
N GLY A 593 30.62 21.49 22.95
CA GLY A 593 30.91 20.06 22.95
C GLY A 593 30.53 19.33 24.23
N SER A 594 31.09 18.14 24.41
CA SER A 594 30.88 17.33 25.61
C SER A 594 31.54 17.95 26.86
N ALA A 595 31.04 17.62 28.05
CA ALA A 595 31.64 18.06 29.32
C ALA A 595 33.14 17.73 29.39
N ALA A 596 33.52 16.52 28.94
CA ALA A 596 34.92 16.08 28.90
C ALA A 596 35.79 16.92 27.94
N TYR A 597 35.23 17.40 26.83
CA TYR A 597 35.96 18.27 25.89
C TYR A 597 36.25 19.65 26.49
N LEU A 598 35.31 20.18 27.28
CA LEU A 598 35.41 21.49 27.92
C LEU A 598 36.11 21.45 29.30
N GLY A 599 36.49 20.27 29.79
CA GLY A 599 37.11 20.10 31.11
C GLY A 599 36.13 20.26 32.28
N LEU A 600 34.83 20.06 32.05
CA LEU A 600 33.77 20.13 33.05
C LEU A 600 33.55 18.76 33.72
N LYS A 601 33.13 18.75 34.98
CA LYS A 601 32.71 17.51 35.67
C LYS A 601 31.38 17.04 35.08
N ALA A 602 31.34 15.78 34.63
CA ALA A 602 30.17 15.19 34.01
C ALA A 602 29.17 14.70 35.06
N GLU A 603 28.01 15.36 35.17
CA GLU A 603 26.85 14.85 35.92
C GLU A 603 25.62 14.60 35.03
N ASP A 604 25.67 14.99 33.74
CA ASP A 604 24.49 14.97 32.87
C ASP A 604 24.28 13.64 32.15
N GLN A 605 23.06 13.10 32.25
CA GLN A 605 22.58 11.96 31.46
C GLN A 605 21.83 12.45 30.21
N GLY A 606 22.37 12.15 29.01
CA GLY A 606 21.70 12.42 27.73
C GLY A 606 22.61 13.08 26.68
N SER A 607 22.05 13.41 25.51
CA SER A 607 22.75 14.16 24.45
C SER A 607 22.73 15.65 24.78
N VAL A 608 23.82 16.13 25.38
CA VAL A 608 23.98 17.50 25.86
C VAL A 608 25.16 18.18 25.17
N VAL A 609 24.95 19.42 24.73
CA VAL A 609 25.99 20.28 24.16
C VAL A 609 26.24 21.44 25.13
N HIS A 610 27.40 21.42 25.77
CA HIS A 610 27.83 22.46 26.69
C HIS A 610 28.45 23.64 25.93
N ILE A 611 28.35 24.83 26.53
CA ILE A 611 28.80 26.10 25.94
C ILE A 611 29.80 26.77 26.87
N LEU A 612 30.94 27.17 26.30
CA LEU A 612 31.96 27.95 26.98
C LEU A 612 32.35 29.15 26.10
N ILE A 613 32.25 30.37 26.63
CA ILE A 613 32.67 31.61 25.96
C ILE A 613 33.73 32.27 26.84
N GLU A 614 34.93 32.51 26.31
CA GLU A 614 36.06 33.16 27.04
C GLU A 614 36.36 32.55 28.43
N LYS A 615 36.16 31.23 28.58
CA LYS A 615 36.29 30.46 29.84
C LYS A 615 35.14 30.63 30.84
N HIS A 616 34.09 31.38 30.50
CA HIS A 616 32.84 31.40 31.23
C HIS A 616 31.90 30.30 30.74
N TYR A 617 31.28 29.57 31.68
CA TYR A 617 30.31 28.52 31.36
C TYR A 617 28.90 29.10 31.28
N CYS A 618 28.37 29.21 30.06
CA CYS A 618 27.07 29.86 29.80
C CYS A 618 25.88 28.91 30.02
N GLY A 619 26.13 27.59 30.01
CA GLY A 619 25.12 26.56 30.20
C GLY A 619 25.22 25.46 29.15
N TYR A 620 24.10 24.77 28.93
CA TYR A 620 24.04 23.65 27.98
C TYR A 620 22.71 23.56 27.26
N PHE A 621 22.78 23.06 26.03
CA PHE A 621 21.62 22.62 25.26
C PHE A 621 21.42 21.13 25.46
N ARG A 622 20.26 20.76 26.00
CA ARG A 622 19.81 19.38 26.08
C ARG A 622 18.96 19.08 24.85
N SER A 623 19.35 18.08 24.07
CA SER A 623 18.47 17.56 23.04
C SER A 623 17.28 16.87 23.71
N ALA A 624 16.09 17.42 23.49
CA ALA A 624 14.84 16.87 23.98
C ALA A 624 14.04 16.32 22.79
N GLN A 625 13.56 15.10 22.94
CA GLN A 625 12.71 14.49 21.92
C GLN A 625 11.34 15.18 21.97
N GLN A 626 10.89 15.77 20.85
CA GLN A 626 9.58 16.41 20.84
C GLN A 626 8.46 15.39 20.59
N TRP A 627 7.36 15.57 21.33
CA TRP A 627 6.12 14.86 21.07
C TRP A 627 5.56 15.26 19.71
N ARG A 628 5.06 14.28 18.96
CA ARG A 628 4.36 14.50 17.69
C ARG A 628 3.17 15.43 17.90
N ALA A 629 2.98 16.34 16.96
CA ALA A 629 1.90 17.33 17.02
C ALA A 629 0.54 16.63 17.20
N GLY A 630 -0.25 17.08 18.18
CA GLY A 630 -1.56 16.51 18.48
C GLY A 630 -1.54 15.23 19.33
N PHE A 631 -0.39 14.71 19.78
CA PHE A 631 -0.33 13.54 20.66
C PHE A 631 -1.14 13.71 21.95
N LYS A 632 -0.92 14.82 22.69
CA LYS A 632 -1.60 15.09 23.97
C LYS A 632 -3.14 15.02 23.88
N PRO A 633 -3.81 15.77 22.97
CA PRO A 633 -5.27 15.68 22.85
C PRO A 633 -5.75 14.33 22.28
N LEU A 634 -4.91 13.65 21.49
CA LEU A 634 -5.21 12.32 20.97
C LEU A 634 -5.22 11.27 22.09
N ALA A 635 -4.19 11.24 22.94
CA ALA A 635 -4.10 10.28 24.04
C ALA A 635 -5.27 10.44 25.02
N LEU A 636 -5.65 11.68 25.35
CA LEU A 636 -6.82 11.95 26.19
C LEU A 636 -8.12 11.41 25.57
N LYS A 637 -8.34 11.61 24.26
CA LYS A 637 -9.53 11.06 23.58
C LYS A 637 -9.52 9.54 23.52
N LEU A 638 -8.38 8.93 23.23
CA LEU A 638 -8.26 7.48 23.12
C LEU A 638 -8.45 6.81 24.48
N SER A 639 -7.95 7.40 25.57
CA SER A 639 -8.10 6.88 26.94
C SER A 639 -9.55 6.74 27.40
N GLN A 640 -10.49 7.44 26.74
CA GLN A 640 -11.93 7.31 27.01
C GLN A 640 -12.57 6.10 26.33
N THR A 641 -11.89 5.51 25.33
CA THR A 641 -12.46 4.49 24.44
C THR A 641 -11.65 3.20 24.35
N ALA A 642 -10.41 3.21 24.79
CA ALA A 642 -9.47 2.09 24.76
C ALA A 642 -8.49 2.16 25.93
N ASP A 643 -7.98 1.00 26.35
CA ASP A 643 -6.91 0.90 27.35
C ASP A 643 -5.56 1.25 26.69
N LEU A 644 -4.79 2.17 27.27
CA LEU A 644 -3.59 2.72 26.64
C LEU A 644 -2.32 2.19 27.30
N HIS A 645 -1.41 1.66 26.50
CA HIS A 645 -0.14 1.10 26.95
C HIS A 645 1.02 1.74 26.19
N LEU A 646 2.19 1.80 26.82
CA LEU A 646 3.42 2.27 26.19
C LEU A 646 4.50 1.21 26.33
N LEU A 647 5.17 0.91 25.23
CA LEU A 647 6.38 0.12 25.18
C LEU A 647 7.53 1.00 24.68
N SER A 648 8.68 0.96 25.34
CA SER A 648 9.87 1.68 24.89
C SER A 648 11.14 0.91 25.23
N GLY A 649 12.13 0.96 24.34
CA GLY A 649 13.50 0.50 24.62
C GLY A 649 14.29 1.49 25.49
N ASP A 650 13.83 2.74 25.56
CA ASP A 650 14.55 3.81 26.25
C ASP A 650 14.43 3.70 27.78
N GLN A 651 15.23 4.52 28.47
CA GLN A 651 15.12 4.68 29.93
C GLN A 651 13.85 5.46 30.31
N ASP A 652 13.50 5.41 31.60
CA ASP A 652 12.23 5.87 32.15
C ASP A 652 12.15 7.38 32.44
N HIS A 653 13.10 8.18 31.96
CA HIS A 653 13.15 9.64 32.20
C HIS A 653 11.86 10.36 31.79
N ASP A 654 11.17 9.88 30.75
CA ASP A 654 9.94 10.51 30.22
C ASP A 654 8.67 10.11 30.99
N ARG A 655 8.76 9.19 31.97
CA ARG A 655 7.61 8.63 32.69
C ARG A 655 6.72 9.71 33.32
N ASN A 656 7.31 10.71 33.96
CA ASN A 656 6.55 11.78 34.62
C ASN A 656 5.77 12.64 33.62
N SER A 657 6.31 12.85 32.42
CA SER A 657 5.67 13.64 31.37
C SER A 657 4.53 12.90 30.67
N LEU A 658 4.58 11.57 30.65
CA LEU A 658 3.58 10.71 30.00
C LEU A 658 2.45 10.31 30.96
N THR A 659 2.72 10.24 32.26
CA THR A 659 1.74 9.86 33.31
C THR A 659 0.37 10.56 33.18
N PRO A 660 0.26 11.87 32.87
CA PRO A 660 -1.05 12.52 32.71
C PRO A 660 -1.91 11.99 31.56
N PHE A 661 -1.32 11.30 30.59
CA PHE A 661 -1.99 10.81 29.38
C PHE A 661 -2.29 9.31 29.41
N PHE A 662 -1.72 8.58 30.37
CA PHE A 662 -1.90 7.15 30.55
C PHE A 662 -2.56 6.88 31.92
N PRO A 663 -3.86 6.50 31.94
CA PRO A 663 -4.64 6.39 33.19
C PRO A 663 -4.03 5.44 34.22
N ARG A 664 -3.30 4.41 33.78
CA ARG A 664 -2.60 3.46 34.66
C ARG A 664 -1.11 3.49 34.37
N VAL A 665 -0.36 4.12 35.27
CA VAL A 665 1.11 4.27 35.19
C VAL A 665 1.84 2.91 35.10
N GLN A 666 1.21 1.83 35.58
CA GLN A 666 1.72 0.46 35.52
C GLN A 666 1.81 -0.10 34.09
N GLN A 667 1.11 0.51 33.12
CA GLN A 667 1.11 0.12 31.71
C GLN A 667 2.22 0.82 30.89
N LEU A 668 3.09 1.59 31.55
CA LEU A 668 4.26 2.22 30.94
C LEU A 668 5.51 1.35 31.15
N HIS A 669 5.89 0.61 30.12
CA HIS A 669 7.03 -0.31 30.13
C HIS A 669 8.21 0.28 29.36
N PHE A 670 9.31 0.50 30.06
CA PHE A 670 10.59 1.02 29.53
C PHE A 670 11.64 -0.10 29.52
N ARG A 671 12.77 0.14 28.83
CA ARG A 671 13.88 -0.81 28.70
C ARG A 671 13.45 -2.18 28.14
N GLN A 672 12.52 -2.19 27.19
CA GLN A 672 12.00 -3.40 26.56
C GLN A 672 12.79 -3.73 25.29
N SER A 673 13.26 -4.97 25.19
CA SER A 673 13.82 -5.53 23.94
C SER A 673 12.70 -5.83 22.92
N PRO A 674 13.02 -5.97 21.62
CA PRO A 674 12.03 -6.32 20.60
C PRO A 674 11.23 -7.60 20.92
N GLN A 675 11.89 -8.62 21.49
CA GLN A 675 11.22 -9.86 21.90
C GLN A 675 10.25 -9.62 23.06
N GLN A 676 10.65 -8.84 24.07
CA GLN A 676 9.77 -8.52 25.20
C GLN A 676 8.56 -7.69 24.77
N LYS A 677 8.72 -6.80 23.78
CA LYS A 677 7.59 -6.08 23.18
C LYS A 677 6.57 -7.07 22.60
N LEU A 678 7.03 -8.08 21.85
CA LEU A 678 6.18 -9.12 21.28
C LEU A 678 5.49 -9.96 22.37
N ASP A 679 6.24 -10.44 23.36
CA ASP A 679 5.72 -11.26 24.46
C ASP A 679 4.64 -10.51 25.26
N TYR A 680 4.78 -9.19 25.40
CA TYR A 680 3.78 -8.35 26.04
C TYR A 680 2.47 -8.27 25.24
N ILE A 681 2.55 -8.15 23.91
CA ILE A 681 1.36 -8.19 23.04
C ILE A 681 0.66 -9.55 23.18
N LEU A 682 1.41 -10.65 23.22
CA LEU A 682 0.86 -11.99 23.46
C LEU A 682 0.12 -12.07 24.80
N GLN A 683 0.71 -11.51 25.86
CA GLN A 683 0.09 -11.49 27.19
C GLN A 683 -1.26 -10.75 27.19
N LEU A 684 -1.34 -9.61 26.49
CA LEU A 684 -2.60 -8.88 26.34
C LEU A 684 -3.64 -9.70 25.56
N GLN A 685 -3.22 -10.34 24.47
CA GLN A 685 -4.10 -11.19 23.65
C GLN A 685 -4.62 -12.43 24.40
N GLN A 686 -3.79 -13.03 25.27
CA GLN A 686 -4.21 -14.13 26.15
C GLN A 686 -5.31 -13.71 27.14
N ASN A 687 -5.36 -12.43 27.49
CA ASN A 687 -6.44 -11.83 28.28
C ASN A 687 -7.66 -11.43 27.43
N ASN A 688 -7.78 -11.94 26.19
CA ASN A 688 -8.81 -11.63 25.21
C ASN A 688 -8.86 -10.16 24.72
N ALA A 689 -7.82 -9.36 24.96
CA ALA A 689 -7.76 -8.00 24.45
C ALA A 689 -7.60 -7.98 22.91
N LYS A 690 -8.22 -6.99 22.25
CA LYS A 690 -8.05 -6.70 20.83
C LYS A 690 -7.06 -5.56 20.67
N VAL A 691 -5.81 -5.96 20.46
CA VAL A 691 -4.64 -5.08 20.57
C VAL A 691 -4.29 -4.44 19.24
N MET A 692 -4.28 -3.11 19.21
CA MET A 692 -3.68 -2.31 18.14
C MET A 692 -2.30 -1.82 18.59
N MET A 693 -1.26 -2.16 17.85
CA MET A 693 0.10 -1.66 18.08
C MET A 693 0.40 -0.52 17.11
N LEU A 694 0.90 0.60 17.63
CA LEU A 694 1.37 1.75 16.86
C LEU A 694 2.89 1.84 16.97
N GLY A 695 3.57 1.84 15.84
CA GLY A 695 4.99 1.56 15.74
C GLY A 695 5.72 2.34 14.67
N ASP A 696 7.06 2.40 14.69
CA ASP A 696 7.82 2.91 13.54
C ASP A 696 7.97 1.85 12.43
N GLY A 697 7.69 0.58 12.75
CA GLY A 697 7.72 -0.52 11.81
C GLY A 697 9.08 -1.19 11.66
N LEU A 698 10.14 -0.65 12.24
CA LEU A 698 11.48 -1.21 12.11
C LEU A 698 11.84 -2.03 13.35
N ASN A 699 11.80 -1.39 14.51
CA ASN A 699 12.20 -2.00 15.78
C ASN A 699 11.13 -2.91 16.38
N ASP A 700 9.89 -2.71 15.96
CA ASP A 700 8.72 -3.33 16.53
C ASP A 700 7.94 -4.14 15.49
N ALA A 701 8.54 -4.44 14.33
CA ALA A 701 7.96 -5.27 13.28
C ALA A 701 7.36 -6.58 13.83
N GLY A 702 8.05 -7.21 14.79
CA GLY A 702 7.55 -8.42 15.44
C GLY A 702 6.31 -8.18 16.32
N ALA A 703 6.30 -7.11 17.11
CA ALA A 703 5.15 -6.74 17.94
C ALA A 703 3.95 -6.26 17.10
N LEU A 704 4.20 -5.50 16.03
CA LEU A 704 3.20 -5.09 15.05
C LEU A 704 2.54 -6.31 14.40
N LYS A 705 3.33 -7.27 13.93
CA LYS A 705 2.83 -8.51 13.32
C LYS A 705 2.14 -9.43 14.33
N GLN A 706 2.51 -9.39 15.60
CA GLN A 706 1.82 -10.17 16.63
C GLN A 706 0.47 -9.56 17.02
N SER A 707 0.34 -8.23 17.00
CA SER A 707 -0.89 -7.54 17.37
C SER A 707 -2.07 -7.90 16.46
N ASN A 708 -3.30 -7.64 16.91
CA ASN A 708 -4.48 -7.84 16.05
C ASN A 708 -4.49 -6.84 14.89
N LEU A 709 -3.92 -5.66 15.13
CA LEU A 709 -3.76 -4.61 14.15
C LEU A 709 -2.44 -3.87 14.36
N GLY A 710 -1.45 -4.15 13.52
CA GLY A 710 -0.17 -3.45 13.52
C GLY A 710 -0.19 -2.22 12.61
N VAL A 711 0.03 -1.03 13.14
CA VAL A 711 0.06 0.23 12.38
C VAL A 711 1.44 0.87 12.45
N ALA A 712 2.13 0.94 11.31
CA ALA A 712 3.39 1.66 11.20
C ALA A 712 3.11 3.16 10.96
N VAL A 713 3.64 4.03 11.81
CA VAL A 713 3.58 5.48 11.71
C VAL A 713 4.89 5.96 11.10
N THR A 714 4.82 6.57 9.91
CA THR A 714 6.02 7.04 9.19
C THR A 714 5.86 8.47 8.69
N ASP A 715 6.95 9.23 8.72
CA ASP A 715 7.06 10.55 8.10
C ASP A 715 7.59 10.47 6.65
N ASP A 716 8.23 9.36 6.27
CA ASP A 716 8.65 9.05 4.90
C ASP A 716 7.91 7.81 4.38
N ILE A 717 7.06 8.01 3.38
CA ILE A 717 6.25 6.95 2.75
C ILE A 717 7.12 5.86 2.11
N ASN A 718 8.40 6.15 1.82
CA ASN A 718 9.35 5.17 1.28
C ASN A 718 9.93 4.23 2.35
N ASN A 719 9.91 4.64 3.63
CA ASN A 719 10.25 3.78 4.76
C ASN A 719 9.01 2.96 5.14
N PHE A 720 8.82 1.85 4.45
CA PHE A 720 7.68 0.96 4.63
C PHE A 720 8.10 -0.29 5.42
N SER A 721 7.29 -0.68 6.40
CA SER A 721 7.57 -1.83 7.26
C SER A 721 6.80 -3.07 6.81
N PRO A 722 7.48 -4.21 6.63
CA PRO A 722 6.82 -5.43 6.16
C PRO A 722 6.00 -6.18 7.23
N GLY A 723 6.06 -5.73 8.49
CA GLY A 723 5.35 -6.34 9.62
C GLY A 723 4.01 -5.69 9.96
N CYS A 724 3.58 -4.65 9.23
CA CYS A 724 2.37 -3.91 9.54
C CYS A 724 1.16 -4.30 8.68
N ASP A 725 -0.02 -4.15 9.27
CA ASP A 725 -1.33 -4.30 8.62
C ASP A 725 -1.81 -2.96 8.02
N ALA A 726 -1.26 -1.84 8.49
CA ALA A 726 -1.54 -0.50 7.99
C ALA A 726 -0.36 0.46 8.17
N ILE A 727 -0.34 1.51 7.34
CA ILE A 727 0.61 2.61 7.42
C ILE A 727 -0.12 3.93 7.61
N LEU A 728 0.33 4.70 8.59
CA LEU A 728 -0.20 6.01 8.90
C LEU A 728 0.89 7.06 8.66
N ASP A 729 0.60 8.02 7.80
CA ASP A 729 1.44 9.21 7.65
C ASP A 729 1.44 9.99 8.96
N GLY A 730 2.63 10.40 9.41
CA GLY A 730 2.84 11.13 10.64
C GLY A 730 2.01 12.41 10.77
N ALA A 731 1.67 13.08 9.66
CA ALA A 731 0.80 14.26 9.65
C ALA A 731 -0.67 13.92 9.95
N ALA A 732 -1.08 12.67 9.70
CA ALA A 732 -2.43 12.17 10.00
C ALA A 732 -2.55 11.51 11.38
N PHE A 733 -1.46 11.47 12.18
CA PHE A 733 -1.44 10.85 13.51
C PHE A 733 -2.62 11.29 14.41
N GLN A 734 -2.91 12.60 14.45
CA GLN A 734 -4.02 13.15 15.23
C GLN A 734 -5.43 12.66 14.82
N LYS A 735 -5.57 11.99 13.67
CA LYS A 735 -6.84 11.47 13.13
C LYS A 735 -7.17 10.04 13.56
N ILE A 736 -6.30 9.36 14.32
CA ILE A 736 -6.53 7.97 14.78
C ILE A 736 -7.92 7.78 15.44
N PRO A 737 -8.39 8.65 16.36
CA PRO A 737 -9.73 8.51 16.93
C PRO A 737 -10.85 8.54 15.88
N GLN A 738 -10.71 9.36 14.84
CA GLN A 738 -11.66 9.48 13.73
C GLN A 738 -11.65 8.21 12.87
N PHE A 739 -10.48 7.61 12.62
CA PHE A 739 -10.37 6.34 11.90
C PHE A 739 -11.01 5.18 12.65
N ILE A 740 -10.73 5.04 13.95
CA ILE A 740 -11.37 4.02 14.80
C ILE A 740 -12.89 4.19 14.80
N LYS A 741 -13.36 5.43 14.94
CA LYS A 741 -14.80 5.72 14.91
C LYS A 741 -15.44 5.41 13.56
N GLN A 742 -14.77 5.76 12.45
CA GLN A 742 -15.24 5.46 11.11
C GLN A 742 -15.27 3.95 10.84
N ALA A 743 -14.31 3.19 11.36
CA ALA A 743 -14.31 1.73 11.29
C ALA A 743 -15.50 1.14 12.07
N LYS A 744 -15.75 1.62 13.29
CA LYS A 744 -16.94 1.23 14.08
C LYS A 744 -18.25 1.58 13.34
N ASP A 745 -18.33 2.75 12.72
CA ASP A 745 -19.49 3.15 11.93
C ASP A 745 -19.63 2.31 10.65
N ALA A 746 -18.53 1.87 10.02
CA ALA A 746 -18.55 0.95 8.88
C ALA A 746 -19.20 -0.39 9.27
N VAL A 747 -18.80 -0.98 10.40
CA VAL A 747 -19.41 -2.21 10.92
C VAL A 747 -20.90 -2.00 11.22
N LYS A 748 -21.29 -0.85 11.77
CA LYS A 748 -22.72 -0.52 11.94
C LYS A 748 -23.46 -0.46 10.60
N VAL A 749 -22.85 0.12 9.56
CA VAL A 749 -23.44 0.15 8.21
C VAL A 749 -23.64 -1.26 7.67
N ILE A 750 -22.68 -2.17 7.88
CA ILE A 750 -22.80 -3.59 7.51
C ILE A 750 -23.95 -4.27 8.28
N HIS A 751 -24.11 -3.99 9.58
CA HIS A 751 -25.26 -4.53 10.34
C HIS A 751 -26.60 -3.95 9.86
N MET A 752 -26.65 -2.66 9.54
CA MET A 752 -27.87 -2.00 9.02
C MET A 752 -28.26 -2.54 7.64
N SER A 753 -27.29 -2.71 6.73
CA SER A 753 -27.56 -3.28 5.42
C SER A 753 -27.96 -4.75 5.51
N PHE A 754 -27.40 -5.50 6.46
CA PHE A 754 -27.84 -6.86 6.75
C PHE A 754 -29.30 -6.90 7.19
N ALA A 755 -29.71 -6.00 8.10
CA ALA A 755 -31.09 -5.89 8.53
C ALA A 755 -32.04 -5.54 7.37
N ILE A 756 -31.63 -4.61 6.49
CA ILE A 756 -32.39 -4.26 5.28
C ILE A 756 -32.49 -5.48 4.34
N SER A 757 -31.39 -6.18 4.09
CA SER A 757 -31.36 -7.37 3.25
C SER A 757 -32.25 -8.49 3.79
N LEU A 758 -32.22 -8.70 5.10
CA LEU A 758 -33.06 -9.70 5.76
C LEU A 758 -34.54 -9.35 5.61
N LEU A 759 -34.91 -8.08 5.74
CA LEU A 759 -36.29 -7.63 5.55
C LEU A 759 -36.79 -7.93 4.12
N TYR A 760 -35.99 -7.62 3.10
CA TYR A 760 -36.30 -7.98 1.71
C TYR A 760 -36.51 -9.49 1.54
N ASN A 761 -35.62 -10.29 2.11
CA ASN A 761 -35.71 -11.75 2.04
C ASN A 761 -36.94 -12.29 2.79
N VAL A 762 -37.30 -11.72 3.94
CA VAL A 762 -38.50 -12.11 4.70
C VAL A 762 -39.77 -11.85 3.87
N VAL A 763 -39.87 -10.69 3.22
CA VAL A 763 -40.99 -10.37 2.32
C VAL A 763 -41.03 -11.34 1.14
N GLY A 764 -39.89 -11.62 0.52
CA GLY A 764 -39.80 -12.59 -0.58
C GLY A 764 -40.19 -14.01 -0.16
N LEU A 765 -39.70 -14.46 1.00
CA LEU A 765 -40.02 -15.75 1.60
C LEU A 765 -41.50 -15.88 1.94
N PHE A 766 -42.15 -14.82 2.41
CA PHE A 766 -43.59 -14.82 2.69
C PHE A 766 -44.42 -15.24 1.47
N PHE A 767 -44.12 -14.69 0.29
CA PHE A 767 -44.78 -15.07 -0.96
C PHE A 767 -44.31 -16.42 -1.51
N ALA A 768 -43.03 -16.75 -1.34
CA ALA A 768 -42.45 -18.00 -1.82
C ALA A 768 -43.03 -19.22 -1.10
N VAL A 769 -43.17 -19.18 0.23
CA VAL A 769 -43.76 -20.27 1.03
C VAL A 769 -45.22 -20.51 0.67
N GLN A 770 -45.94 -19.49 0.21
CA GLN A 770 -47.33 -19.60 -0.28
C GLN A 770 -47.43 -20.14 -1.71
N GLY A 771 -46.31 -20.28 -2.42
CA GLY A 771 -46.29 -20.67 -3.83
C GLY A 771 -46.85 -19.60 -4.77
N LEU A 772 -46.97 -18.35 -4.31
CA LEU A 772 -47.53 -17.22 -5.09
C LEU A 772 -46.47 -16.45 -5.87
N LEU A 773 -45.18 -16.69 -5.60
CA LEU A 773 -44.09 -15.96 -6.19
C LEU A 773 -43.83 -16.46 -7.63
N SER A 774 -44.11 -15.61 -8.62
CA SER A 774 -43.71 -15.90 -10.00
C SER A 774 -42.21 -15.66 -10.22
N PRO A 775 -41.54 -16.42 -11.09
CA PRO A 775 -40.12 -16.21 -11.41
C PRO A 775 -39.80 -14.81 -11.91
N LEU A 776 -40.72 -14.18 -12.65
CA LEU A 776 -40.56 -12.80 -13.13
C LEU A 776 -40.45 -11.79 -11.97
N MET A 777 -41.27 -11.96 -10.92
CA MET A 777 -41.19 -11.11 -9.72
C MET A 777 -39.88 -11.35 -8.96
N ALA A 778 -39.43 -12.59 -8.84
CA ALA A 778 -38.12 -12.93 -8.28
C ALA A 778 -36.97 -12.28 -9.08
N ALA A 779 -37.02 -12.33 -10.41
CA ALA A 779 -36.00 -11.78 -11.30
C ALA A 779 -35.88 -10.24 -11.21
N ILE A 780 -36.95 -9.53 -10.85
CA ILE A 780 -36.93 -8.06 -10.64
C ILE A 780 -36.51 -7.71 -9.21
N LEU A 781 -37.03 -8.43 -8.22
CA LEU A 781 -36.77 -8.15 -6.80
C LEU A 781 -35.30 -8.36 -6.42
N MET A 782 -34.63 -9.38 -6.97
CA MET A 782 -33.24 -9.69 -6.61
C MET A 782 -32.23 -8.61 -7.05
N PRO A 783 -32.20 -8.13 -8.31
CA PRO A 783 -31.35 -7.02 -8.71
C PRO A 783 -31.70 -5.72 -7.98
N MET A 784 -32.99 -5.43 -7.78
CA MET A 784 -33.44 -4.23 -7.07
C MET A 784 -32.92 -4.22 -5.62
N SER A 785 -33.01 -5.35 -4.90
CA SER A 785 -32.47 -5.48 -3.55
C SER A 785 -30.95 -5.22 -3.52
N THR A 786 -30.22 -5.80 -4.49
CA THR A 786 -28.76 -5.64 -4.60
C THR A 786 -28.37 -4.18 -4.86
N ILE A 787 -29.03 -3.51 -5.81
CA ILE A 787 -28.80 -2.09 -6.13
C ILE A 787 -29.09 -1.21 -4.91
N THR A 788 -30.23 -1.42 -4.24
CA THR A 788 -30.60 -0.66 -3.03
C THR A 788 -29.55 -0.81 -1.94
N ILE A 789 -29.03 -2.02 -1.70
CA ILE A 789 -28.02 -2.27 -0.67
C ILE A 789 -26.67 -1.64 -1.04
N ILE A 790 -26.25 -1.72 -2.30
CA ILE A 790 -25.00 -1.10 -2.76
C ILE A 790 -25.09 0.43 -2.63
N LEU A 791 -26.21 1.04 -3.03
CA LEU A 791 -26.43 2.48 -2.90
C LEU A 791 -26.46 2.90 -1.42
N PHE A 792 -27.23 2.18 -0.59
CA PHE A 792 -27.34 2.45 0.84
C PHE A 792 -25.97 2.38 1.53
N THR A 793 -25.23 1.29 1.34
CA THR A 793 -23.92 1.08 1.96
C THR A 793 -22.90 2.14 1.56
N SER A 794 -22.82 2.47 0.27
CA SER A 794 -21.89 3.48 -0.26
C SER A 794 -22.22 4.90 0.24
N LEU A 795 -23.48 5.30 0.18
CA LEU A 795 -23.92 6.62 0.61
C LEU A 795 -23.79 6.80 2.12
N THR A 796 -24.17 5.79 2.90
CA THR A 796 -24.16 5.85 4.36
C THR A 796 -22.72 5.84 4.90
N ALA A 797 -21.81 5.06 4.30
CA ALA A 797 -20.39 5.08 4.64
C ALA A 797 -19.78 6.49 4.45
N ARG A 798 -20.11 7.16 3.33
CA ARG A 798 -19.68 8.55 3.06
C ARG A 798 -20.33 9.56 4.00
N PHE A 799 -21.60 9.37 4.35
CA PHE A 799 -22.30 10.22 5.32
C PHE A 799 -21.59 10.19 6.70
N TYR A 800 -21.28 9.00 7.21
CA TYR A 800 -20.51 8.86 8.45
C TYR A 800 -19.12 9.49 8.34
N ALA A 801 -18.46 9.38 7.19
CA ALA A 801 -17.15 9.99 6.99
C ALA A 801 -17.21 11.52 7.04
N ARG A 802 -18.23 12.16 6.45
CA ARG A 802 -18.48 13.61 6.63
C ARG A 802 -18.72 13.97 8.10
N LYS A 803 -19.56 13.19 8.80
CA LYS A 803 -19.84 13.37 10.24
C LYS A 803 -18.57 13.25 11.09
N ASN A 804 -17.65 12.37 10.70
CA ASN A 804 -16.39 12.13 11.39
C ASN A 804 -15.24 13.05 10.90
N LYS A 805 -15.53 14.04 10.02
CA LYS A 805 -14.57 15.00 9.47
C LYS A 805 -13.42 14.36 8.67
N LEU A 806 -13.73 13.30 7.92
CA LEU A 806 -12.81 12.61 7.00
C LEU A 806 -13.14 12.88 5.52
N LEU A 807 -14.17 13.69 5.23
CA LEU A 807 -14.61 14.10 3.89
C LEU A 807 -14.92 15.58 3.84
#